data_AF-A0A6G8FGZ5-F1
#
_entry.id   AF-A0A6G8FGZ5-F1
#
_cell.length_a   1.000
_cell.length_b   1.000
_cell.length_c   1.000
_cell.angle_alpha   90.00
_cell.angle_beta   90.00
_cell.angle_gamma   90.00
#
_symmetry.space_group_name_H-M   'P 1'
#
loop_
_entity.id
_entity.type
_entity.pdbx_description
1 polymer ?
#
loop_
_entity_poly.entity_id
_entity_poly.type
_entity_poly.pdbx_seq_one_letter_code
_entity_poly.pdbx_strand_id
1 'polypeptide(L)'
;MIGRTQELRTAIDLVVSGESVNIVSVRLNGRTTFLAELSKQLESRGWNVISVQGLVSLSSSPLTALQLANVQEETHSGATSALGRFSEGLRRLASAPQSVIIVDDWNDVDEASWGIIDHTRRTTGCSVVMSRLTGTTSNFTPTGLAGSAADASFVVTLPPLRFDELVQLLTARLGAPLDVATAGTIFRKTNGVIGLAVALADAAVREGHMRNVDGVWTAVEDLWSDGIAGLVEGYLEPLEGDALDALEMLSMIGTVDSNTLEELIEWDTVETLETRSYLSFYTTQSNDLVTVQPPLLMDYFLHLPMPARRRRLRAHLSEKLGGKAFPSLSQDLSVLVTTEQQPGADANFARLSTERLGARWLVAKSEWEHAPSQETGLAYILALLSINDPESQVAGIFAATQTPDSGDQIAVERALAYAMWIAIYQGELEAGLSLITETAQKYPKLARAATATAVLLETSMRAVPADYHELFEDTDGAPAWVVARVTEAQMIVLNAVGRFEDSIAMFKERAHSEQRVSFLPSAQYALALLGIGEHAAALNWSLRAYDEARATLDLPRLASTATSPHSRCSARVTMSGQTGSSRPYSRPERTPPLCGSIESQFCTSLGCSRYSAAIKTSARPTPEKQSHWARGPAPTPGSHRRGYRAICSRLQDNRKRL
;
A
#
# COMPACT_ATOMS: atom_id res chain seq x y z
N MET A 1 -17.38 11.75 8.85
CA MET A 1 -15.91 11.67 9.02
C MET A 1 -15.45 10.29 8.56
N ILE A 2 -14.47 10.19 7.66
CA ILE A 2 -14.00 8.92 7.09
C ILE A 2 -12.80 8.42 7.93
N GLY A 3 -12.80 7.13 8.28
CA GLY A 3 -11.66 6.46 8.93
C GLY A 3 -11.28 6.91 10.34
N ARG A 4 -12.20 7.55 11.08
CA ARG A 4 -11.95 8.11 12.44
C ARG A 4 -13.07 7.87 13.45
N THR A 5 -14.02 7.01 13.09
CA THR A 5 -15.26 6.84 13.86
C THR A 5 -15.00 6.23 15.24
N GLN A 6 -13.99 5.36 15.34
CA GLN A 6 -13.64 4.69 16.59
C GLN A 6 -12.93 5.66 17.54
N GLU A 7 -11.92 6.38 17.05
CA GLU A 7 -11.16 7.37 17.82
C GLU A 7 -12.08 8.49 18.33
N LEU A 8 -13.01 8.95 17.48
CA LEU A 8 -13.98 9.96 17.83
C LEU A 8 -14.94 9.48 18.93
N ARG A 9 -15.44 8.25 18.82
CA ARG A 9 -16.28 7.65 19.85
C ARG A 9 -15.53 7.54 21.18
N THR A 10 -14.31 7.01 21.15
CA THR A 10 -13.45 6.90 22.35
C THR A 10 -13.20 8.25 22.99
N ALA A 11 -12.88 9.29 22.21
CA ALA A 11 -12.66 10.64 22.74
C ALA A 11 -13.93 11.20 23.40
N ILE A 12 -15.10 11.01 22.79
CA ILE A 12 -16.37 11.44 23.37
C ILE A 12 -16.66 10.70 24.68
N ASP A 13 -16.49 9.38 24.71
CA ASP A 13 -16.77 8.56 25.90
C ASP A 13 -15.87 8.98 27.07
N LEU A 14 -14.60 9.27 26.81
CA LEU A 14 -13.64 9.79 27.80
C LEU A 14 -14.02 11.18 28.33
N VAL A 15 -14.39 12.11 27.44
CA VAL A 15 -14.85 13.45 27.86
C VAL A 15 -16.11 13.35 28.70
N VAL A 16 -17.05 12.47 28.31
CA VAL A 16 -18.29 12.26 29.06
C VAL A 16 -18.04 11.66 30.45
N SER A 17 -16.99 10.86 30.63
CA SER A 17 -16.56 10.38 31.95
C SER A 17 -15.80 11.43 32.79
N GLY A 18 -15.60 12.64 32.28
CA GLY A 18 -14.87 13.70 32.96
C GLY A 18 -13.36 13.67 32.73
N GLU A 19 -12.86 12.79 31.85
CA GLU A 19 -11.44 12.61 31.62
C GLU A 19 -10.88 13.62 30.62
N SER A 20 -9.62 14.02 30.82
CA SER A 20 -8.90 14.87 29.87
C SER A 20 -8.24 14.00 28.78
N VAL A 21 -8.22 14.49 27.53
CA VAL A 21 -7.83 13.70 26.36
C VAL A 21 -6.78 14.43 25.51
N ASN A 22 -5.70 13.72 25.18
CA ASN A 22 -4.67 14.18 24.26
C ASN A 22 -4.86 13.51 22.90
N ILE A 23 -5.20 14.30 21.89
CA ILE A 23 -5.28 13.87 20.49
C ILE A 23 -3.89 14.02 19.86
N VAL A 24 -3.23 12.92 19.55
CA VAL A 24 -1.84 12.92 19.05
C VAL A 24 -1.80 12.47 17.60
N SER A 25 -1.14 13.23 16.75
CA SER A 25 -0.93 12.84 15.36
C SER A 25 0.22 13.59 14.70
N VAL A 26 0.61 13.12 13.52
CA VAL A 26 1.56 13.83 12.66
C VAL A 26 0.93 15.07 12.01
N ARG A 27 1.76 15.97 11.46
CA ARG A 27 1.29 17.18 10.76
C ARG A 27 0.41 16.78 9.56
N LEU A 28 -0.57 17.63 9.23
CA LEU A 28 -1.50 17.43 8.11
C LEU A 28 -2.38 16.17 8.18
N ASN A 29 -2.45 15.47 9.32
CA ASN A 29 -3.27 14.25 9.45
C ASN A 29 -4.71 14.51 9.98
N GLY A 30 -5.20 15.75 9.89
CA GLY A 30 -6.60 16.10 10.17
C GLY A 30 -6.98 16.32 11.64
N ARG A 31 -6.02 16.66 12.53
CA ARG A 31 -6.29 16.95 13.96
C ARG A 31 -7.33 18.04 14.17
N THR A 32 -7.20 19.18 13.49
CA THR A 32 -8.18 20.28 13.54
C THR A 32 -9.58 19.84 13.09
N THR A 33 -9.67 19.09 11.98
CA THR A 33 -10.96 18.56 11.50
C THR A 33 -11.56 17.55 12.48
N PHE A 34 -10.71 16.76 13.15
CA PHE A 34 -11.13 15.85 14.21
C PHE A 34 -11.73 16.59 15.41
N LEU A 35 -11.02 17.61 15.91
CA LEU A 35 -11.50 18.43 17.03
C LEU A 35 -12.77 19.22 16.68
N ALA A 36 -12.91 19.72 15.46
CA ALA A 36 -14.12 20.41 15.01
C ALA A 36 -15.36 19.50 15.04
N GLU A 37 -15.23 18.25 14.59
CA GLU A 37 -16.32 17.27 14.67
C GLU A 37 -16.59 16.82 16.11
N LEU A 38 -15.55 16.63 16.92
CA LEU A 38 -15.69 16.34 18.35
C LEU A 38 -16.49 17.44 19.06
N SER A 39 -16.13 18.71 18.80
CA SER A 39 -16.82 19.89 19.32
C SER A 39 -18.30 19.86 18.94
N LYS A 40 -18.59 19.68 17.65
CA LYS A 40 -19.95 19.60 17.12
C LYS A 40 -20.78 18.47 17.77
N GLN A 41 -20.18 17.30 17.99
CA GLN A 41 -20.88 16.19 18.62
C GLN A 41 -21.13 16.41 20.12
N LEU A 42 -20.21 17.05 20.83
CA LEU A 42 -20.38 17.41 22.24
C LEU A 42 -21.46 18.50 22.40
N GLU A 43 -21.43 19.54 21.57
CA GLU A 43 -22.46 20.59 21.52
C GLU A 43 -23.85 20.00 21.25
N SER A 44 -23.95 19.04 20.30
CA SER A 44 -25.22 18.35 20.02
C SER A 44 -25.77 17.54 21.20
N ARG A 45 -24.92 17.21 22.18
CA ARG A 45 -25.25 16.53 23.43
C ARG A 45 -25.46 17.50 24.60
N GLY A 46 -25.43 18.81 24.36
CA GLY A 46 -25.67 19.85 25.36
C GLY A 46 -24.43 20.29 26.14
N TRP A 47 -23.23 19.91 25.70
CA TRP A 47 -22.00 20.38 26.33
C TRP A 47 -21.69 21.82 25.98
N ASN A 48 -21.13 22.56 26.93
CA ASN A 48 -20.54 23.88 26.72
C ASN A 48 -19.08 23.71 26.26
N VAL A 49 -18.82 23.95 24.98
CA VAL A 49 -17.48 23.79 24.38
C VAL A 49 -16.76 25.14 24.34
N ILE A 50 -15.59 25.20 24.97
CA ILE A 50 -14.72 26.38 24.97
C ILE A 50 -13.52 26.07 24.07
N SER A 51 -13.50 26.62 22.86
CA SER A 51 -12.42 26.38 21.89
C SER A 51 -11.31 27.41 22.01
N VAL A 52 -10.07 26.93 22.13
CA VAL A 52 -8.83 27.72 22.12
C VAL A 52 -7.95 27.19 21.00
N GLN A 53 -7.34 28.08 20.22
CA GLN A 53 -6.47 27.72 19.11
C GLN A 53 -5.06 28.26 19.35
N GLY A 54 -4.06 27.38 19.21
CA GLY A 54 -2.66 27.75 19.14
C GLY A 54 -2.33 28.38 17.79
N LEU A 55 -1.45 29.37 17.79
CA LEU A 55 -1.03 30.10 16.60
C LEU A 55 0.48 30.33 16.67
N VAL A 56 1.23 29.67 15.77
CA VAL A 56 2.70 29.70 15.75
C VAL A 56 3.22 31.15 15.85
N SER A 57 2.71 32.05 15.02
CA SER A 57 3.15 33.45 14.95
C SER A 57 2.86 34.28 16.22
N LEU A 58 2.01 33.79 17.12
CA LEU A 58 1.59 34.49 18.34
C LEU A 58 1.94 33.70 19.61
N SER A 59 2.64 32.56 19.48
CA SER A 59 3.04 31.70 20.59
C SER A 59 3.92 32.42 21.63
N SER A 60 4.69 33.43 21.20
CA SER A 60 5.50 34.28 22.09
C SER A 60 4.73 35.42 22.77
N SER A 61 3.48 35.67 22.38
CA SER A 61 2.68 36.79 22.87
C SER A 61 1.72 36.31 23.97
N PRO A 62 1.94 36.70 25.25
CA PRO A 62 1.14 36.19 26.36
C PRO A 62 -0.36 36.47 26.22
N LEU A 63 -1.19 35.49 26.59
CA LEU A 63 -2.65 35.56 26.65
C LEU A 63 -3.37 35.68 25.30
N THR A 64 -2.64 35.63 24.19
CA THR A 64 -3.21 35.84 22.86
C THR A 64 -4.18 34.73 22.47
N ALA A 65 -3.88 33.48 22.83
CA ALA A 65 -4.77 32.36 22.53
C ALA A 65 -6.14 32.51 23.23
N LEU A 66 -6.15 32.93 24.50
CA LEU A 66 -7.40 33.18 25.24
C LEU A 66 -8.15 34.42 24.75
N GLN A 67 -7.43 35.46 24.34
CA GLN A 67 -8.01 36.65 23.74
C GLN A 67 -8.77 36.32 22.45
N LEU A 68 -8.15 35.51 21.57
CA LEU A 68 -8.78 35.07 20.32
C LEU A 68 -9.93 34.08 20.53
N ALA A 69 -9.88 33.30 21.61
CA ALA A 69 -10.98 32.44 22.05
C ALA A 69 -12.19 33.23 22.62
N ASN A 70 -12.14 34.56 22.64
CA ASN A 70 -13.17 35.43 23.22
C ASN A 70 -13.51 35.08 24.68
N VAL A 71 -12.51 34.63 25.45
CA VAL A 71 -12.63 34.47 26.90
C VAL A 71 -12.68 35.88 27.50
N GLN A 72 -13.90 36.41 27.62
CA GLN A 72 -14.22 37.82 27.89
C GLN A 72 -13.35 38.50 28.96
N GLU A 73 -12.84 39.70 28.65
CA GLU A 73 -12.55 40.75 29.63
C GLU A 73 -13.86 41.50 29.95
N GLU A 74 -14.70 40.99 30.85
CA GLU A 74 -15.75 41.86 31.40
C GLU A 74 -15.13 42.90 32.34
N THR A 75 -15.36 44.17 32.04
CA THR A 75 -14.86 45.35 32.78
C THR A 75 -15.35 45.45 34.24
N HIS A 76 -16.16 44.51 34.70
CA HIS A 76 -16.71 44.45 36.06
C HIS A 76 -16.04 43.39 36.97
N SER A 77 -14.99 42.73 36.48
CA SER A 77 -14.17 41.85 37.32
C SER A 77 -13.40 42.66 38.38
N GLY A 78 -13.43 42.22 39.64
CA GLY A 78 -12.58 42.77 40.71
C GLY A 78 -11.08 42.49 40.52
N ALA A 79 -10.70 41.73 39.48
CA ALA A 79 -9.31 41.49 39.12
C ALA A 79 -8.71 42.69 38.38
N THR A 80 -7.63 43.24 38.94
CA THR A 80 -6.93 44.41 38.39
C THR A 80 -5.89 44.05 37.31
N SER A 81 -5.47 42.78 37.22
CA SER A 81 -4.49 42.32 36.21
C SER A 81 -5.18 41.62 35.03
N ALA A 82 -4.57 41.69 33.83
CA ALA A 82 -5.05 40.96 32.64
C ALA A 82 -5.14 39.44 32.89
N LEU A 83 -4.10 38.86 33.50
CA LEU A 83 -4.07 37.45 33.90
C LEU A 83 -5.28 37.06 34.78
N GLY A 84 -5.61 37.89 35.77
CA GLY A 84 -6.74 37.64 36.66
C GLY A 84 -8.10 37.73 35.94
N ARG A 85 -8.24 38.65 34.98
CA ARG A 85 -9.46 38.79 34.16
C ARG A 85 -9.69 37.58 33.27
N PHE A 86 -8.66 37.11 32.55
CA PHE A 86 -8.75 35.90 31.73
C PHE A 86 -8.98 34.63 32.57
N SER A 87 -8.32 34.53 33.74
CA SER A 87 -8.52 33.41 34.66
C SER A 87 -9.96 33.34 35.20
N GLU A 88 -10.52 34.47 35.65
CA GLU A 88 -11.93 34.53 36.08
C GLU A 88 -12.90 34.22 34.94
N GLY A 89 -12.64 34.80 33.76
CA GLY A 89 -13.46 34.60 32.56
C GLY A 89 -13.51 33.13 32.16
N LEU A 90 -12.34 32.46 32.09
CA LEU A 90 -12.27 31.05 31.74
C LEU A 90 -12.91 30.17 32.80
N ARG A 91 -12.66 30.43 34.09
CA ARG A 91 -13.25 29.67 35.20
C ARG A 91 -14.77 29.75 35.18
N ARG A 92 -15.34 30.93 34.95
CA ARG A 92 -16.78 31.13 34.83
C ARG A 92 -17.38 30.31 33.70
N LEU A 93 -16.76 30.33 32.52
CA LEU A 93 -17.20 29.52 31.38
C LEU A 93 -17.10 28.02 31.69
N ALA A 94 -15.98 27.58 32.28
CA ALA A 94 -15.71 26.18 32.61
C ALA A 94 -16.54 25.65 33.80
N SER A 95 -17.14 26.52 34.61
CA SER A 95 -18.00 26.13 35.73
C SER A 95 -19.43 25.80 35.30
N ALA A 96 -19.80 26.02 34.04
CA ALA A 96 -21.10 25.60 33.55
C ALA A 96 -21.20 24.05 33.55
N PRO A 97 -22.38 23.46 33.80
CA PRO A 97 -22.56 22.01 33.73
C PRO A 97 -22.13 21.49 32.36
N GLN A 98 -21.46 20.33 32.34
CA GLN A 98 -21.00 19.69 31.10
C GLN A 98 -20.14 20.62 30.24
N SER A 99 -19.14 21.27 30.85
CA SER A 99 -18.17 22.08 30.12
C SER A 99 -16.96 21.27 29.71
N VAL A 100 -16.37 21.62 28.58
CA VAL A 100 -15.11 21.07 28.09
C VAL A 100 -14.28 22.18 27.44
N ILE A 101 -12.98 22.20 27.69
CA ILE A 101 -12.05 23.09 27.01
C ILE A 101 -11.36 22.29 25.90
N ILE A 102 -11.45 22.77 24.66
CA ILE A 102 -10.81 22.15 23.49
C ILE A 102 -9.67 23.06 23.03
N VAL A 103 -8.45 22.54 23.03
CA VAL A 103 -7.23 23.26 22.64
C VAL A 103 -6.71 22.65 21.33
N ASP A 104 -6.83 23.37 20.22
CA ASP A 104 -6.23 22.95 18.95
C ASP A 104 -4.80 23.50 18.82
N ASP A 105 -3.88 22.67 18.31
CA ASP A 105 -2.45 22.95 18.19
C ASP A 105 -1.83 23.47 19.49
N TRP A 106 -1.92 22.65 20.54
CA TRP A 106 -1.39 22.97 21.88
C TRP A 106 0.08 23.42 21.87
N ASN A 107 0.89 22.88 20.95
CA ASN A 107 2.29 23.25 20.77
C ASN A 107 2.50 24.75 20.46
N ASP A 108 1.47 25.40 19.93
CA ASP A 108 1.49 26.79 19.47
C ASP A 108 0.71 27.74 20.39
N VAL A 109 0.33 27.26 21.59
CA VAL A 109 -0.32 28.07 22.63
C VAL A 109 0.74 28.74 23.50
N ASP A 110 0.53 30.01 23.86
CA ASP A 110 1.45 30.73 24.75
C ASP A 110 1.38 30.22 26.21
N GLU A 111 2.51 30.31 26.91
CA GLU A 111 2.66 29.83 28.30
C GLU A 111 1.64 30.41 29.28
N ALA A 112 1.29 31.70 29.13
CA ALA A 112 0.37 32.36 30.04
C ALA A 112 -1.06 31.85 29.84
N SER A 113 -1.48 31.67 28.59
CA SER A 113 -2.76 31.04 28.24
C SER A 113 -2.83 29.61 28.76
N TRP A 114 -1.77 28.81 28.56
CA TRP A 114 -1.73 27.43 29.04
C TRP A 114 -1.80 27.36 30.57
N GLY A 115 -1.06 28.20 31.28
CA GLY A 115 -1.10 28.28 32.74
C GLY A 115 -2.51 28.57 33.28
N ILE A 116 -3.28 29.44 32.60
CA ILE A 116 -4.68 29.72 32.97
C ILE A 116 -5.59 28.52 32.69
N ILE A 117 -5.40 27.82 31.56
CA ILE A 117 -6.18 26.63 31.19
C ILE A 117 -5.94 25.51 32.22
N ASP A 118 -4.68 25.21 32.54
CA ASP A 118 -4.33 24.19 33.53
C ASP A 118 -4.84 24.56 34.93
N HIS A 119 -4.70 25.83 35.34
CA HIS A 119 -5.29 26.30 36.61
C HIS A 119 -6.82 26.14 36.64
N THR A 120 -7.50 26.46 35.54
CA THR A 120 -8.96 26.33 35.44
C THR A 120 -9.40 24.88 35.51
N ARG A 121 -8.72 23.98 34.79
CA ARG A 121 -8.94 22.53 34.87
C ARG A 121 -8.85 22.04 36.31
N ARG A 122 -7.76 22.34 37.02
CA ARG A 122 -7.53 21.88 38.41
C ARG A 122 -8.55 22.43 39.41
N THR A 123 -9.09 23.63 39.18
CA THR A 123 -10.02 24.28 40.11
C THR A 123 -11.49 23.92 39.85
N THR A 124 -11.86 23.64 38.60
CA THR A 124 -13.25 23.35 38.21
C THR A 124 -13.51 21.86 37.99
N GLY A 125 -12.48 21.04 37.77
CA GLY A 125 -12.61 19.66 37.33
C GLY A 125 -13.07 19.52 35.86
N CYS A 126 -13.12 20.63 35.11
CA CYS A 126 -13.50 20.64 33.70
C CYS A 126 -12.49 19.84 32.86
N SER A 127 -12.99 18.97 31.98
CA SER A 127 -12.15 18.17 31.08
C SER A 127 -11.48 19.06 30.03
N VAL A 128 -10.21 18.77 29.73
CA VAL A 128 -9.46 19.43 28.66
C VAL A 128 -9.18 18.41 27.56
N VAL A 129 -9.57 18.71 26.33
CA VAL A 129 -9.15 17.99 25.13
C VAL A 129 -8.13 18.84 24.41
N MET A 130 -6.97 18.29 24.08
CA MET A 130 -5.95 19.03 23.34
C MET A 130 -5.44 18.25 22.14
N SER A 131 -5.12 18.91 21.03
CA SER A 131 -4.38 18.32 19.93
C SER A 131 -2.90 18.68 20.01
N ARG A 132 -2.01 17.70 19.77
CA ARG A 132 -0.56 17.92 19.72
C ARG A 132 0.12 17.04 18.69
N LEU A 133 1.35 17.42 18.32
CA LEU A 133 2.15 16.63 17.41
C LEU A 133 2.70 15.36 18.10
N THR A 134 2.94 14.33 17.29
CA THR A 134 3.73 13.16 17.72
C THR A 134 5.12 13.61 18.14
N GLY A 135 5.66 12.99 19.19
CA GLY A 135 7.02 13.26 19.67
C GLY A 135 7.14 14.41 20.67
N THR A 136 6.10 15.22 20.89
CA THR A 136 6.10 16.22 21.96
C THR A 136 5.50 15.63 23.22
N THR A 137 6.24 15.53 24.32
CA THR A 137 5.73 14.89 25.54
C THR A 137 4.83 15.85 26.32
N SER A 138 3.78 15.32 26.96
CA SER A 138 2.82 16.10 27.76
C SER A 138 3.35 16.55 29.12
N ASN A 139 4.58 16.17 29.47
CA ASN A 139 5.23 16.56 30.73
C ASN A 139 5.84 17.97 30.66
N PHE A 140 5.85 18.57 29.47
CA PHE A 140 6.32 19.92 29.27
C PHE A 140 5.15 20.87 29.03
N THR A 141 5.37 22.14 29.31
CA THR A 141 4.53 23.23 28.81
C THR A 141 4.74 23.42 27.30
N PRO A 142 3.91 24.22 26.59
CA PRO A 142 4.10 24.46 25.16
C PRO A 142 5.53 24.87 24.76
N THR A 143 6.24 25.65 25.58
CA THR A 143 7.63 26.07 25.34
C THR A 143 8.69 25.12 25.90
N GLY A 144 8.32 23.92 26.36
CA GLY A 144 9.30 22.94 26.87
C GLY A 144 9.72 23.13 28.33
N LEU A 145 9.08 24.03 29.09
CA LEU A 145 9.37 24.15 30.52
C LEU A 145 8.87 22.90 31.23
N ALA A 146 9.64 22.39 32.20
CA ALA A 146 9.21 21.26 33.01
C ALA A 146 7.90 21.62 33.72
N GLY A 147 6.80 21.09 33.19
CA GLY A 147 5.49 21.26 33.78
C GLY A 147 5.47 20.49 35.10
N SER A 148 4.74 21.01 36.09
CA SER A 148 4.32 20.18 37.21
C SER A 148 3.45 19.07 36.62
N ALA A 149 4.02 17.86 36.50
CA ALA A 149 3.38 16.67 35.96
C ALA A 149 1.96 16.55 36.51
N ALA A 150 0.97 16.90 35.70
CA ALA A 150 -0.41 16.96 36.16
C ALA A 150 -1.30 16.08 35.30
N ASP A 151 -1.54 14.91 35.88
CA ASP A 151 -2.66 14.01 35.68
C ASP A 151 -2.73 13.17 34.41
N ALA A 152 -3.30 11.97 34.62
CA ALA A 152 -3.61 10.96 33.63
C ALA A 152 -4.56 11.50 32.56
N SER A 153 -4.01 12.14 31.54
CA SER A 153 -4.71 12.43 30.30
C SER A 153 -4.62 11.20 29.41
N PHE A 154 -5.78 10.71 28.96
CA PHE A 154 -5.82 9.60 28.03
C PHE A 154 -5.29 10.06 26.67
N VAL A 155 -4.45 9.24 26.04
CA VAL A 155 -3.92 9.53 24.72
C VAL A 155 -4.76 8.81 23.68
N VAL A 156 -5.33 9.57 22.74
CA VAL A 156 -5.98 9.04 21.53
C VAL A 156 -5.09 9.40 20.35
N THR A 157 -4.37 8.40 19.84
CA THR A 157 -3.51 8.57 18.67
C THR A 157 -4.36 8.47 17.39
N LEU A 158 -4.21 9.45 16.50
CA LEU A 158 -4.77 9.38 15.15
C LEU A 158 -3.70 8.85 14.19
N PRO A 159 -3.72 7.57 13.80
CA PRO A 159 -2.76 7.03 12.83
C PRO A 159 -3.00 7.64 11.44
N PRO A 160 -2.07 7.60 10.47
CA PRO A 160 -2.42 7.91 9.07
C PRO A 160 -3.59 7.04 8.56
N LEU A 161 -4.33 7.51 7.55
CA LEU A 161 -5.45 6.73 7.01
C LEU A 161 -4.96 5.43 6.38
N ARG A 162 -5.77 4.37 6.50
CA ARG A 162 -5.57 3.15 5.74
C ARG A 162 -5.82 3.37 4.25
N PHE A 163 -5.40 2.42 3.42
CA PHE A 163 -5.58 2.48 1.98
C PHE A 163 -7.07 2.64 1.58
N ASP A 164 -7.94 1.81 2.15
CA ASP A 164 -9.38 1.82 1.88
C ASP A 164 -10.06 3.13 2.32
N GLU A 165 -9.66 3.66 3.48
CA GLU A 165 -10.14 4.93 4.01
C GLU A 165 -9.67 6.11 3.15
N LEU A 166 -8.41 6.07 2.69
CA LEU A 166 -7.86 7.09 1.80
C LEU A 166 -8.57 7.08 0.44
N VAL A 167 -8.84 5.91 -0.13
CA VAL A 167 -9.62 5.78 -1.38
C VAL A 167 -11.01 6.38 -1.21
N GLN A 168 -11.69 6.09 -0.10
CA GLN A 168 -12.99 6.68 0.21
C GLN A 168 -12.92 8.20 0.33
N LEU A 169 -11.91 8.71 1.04
CA LEU A 169 -11.68 10.16 1.19
C LEU A 169 -11.47 10.84 -0.16
N LEU A 170 -10.56 10.32 -0.99
CA LEU A 170 -10.24 10.91 -2.28
C LEU A 170 -11.41 10.81 -3.26
N THR A 171 -12.16 9.70 -3.24
CA THR A 171 -13.38 9.55 -4.04
C THR A 171 -14.43 10.58 -3.64
N ALA A 172 -14.66 10.78 -2.34
CA ALA A 172 -15.58 11.78 -1.83
C ALA A 172 -15.14 13.21 -2.21
N ARG A 173 -13.83 13.47 -2.21
CA ARG A 173 -13.27 14.78 -2.59
C ARG A 173 -13.37 15.06 -4.08
N LEU A 174 -12.99 14.10 -4.93
CA LEU A 174 -12.91 14.25 -6.38
C LEU A 174 -14.25 14.03 -7.09
N GLY A 175 -15.28 13.56 -6.36
CA GLY A 175 -16.63 13.30 -6.88
C GLY A 175 -16.76 12.08 -7.79
N ALA A 176 -15.67 11.33 -7.98
CA ALA A 176 -15.62 10.13 -8.81
C ALA A 176 -14.53 9.17 -8.28
N PRO A 177 -14.67 7.84 -8.50
CA PRO A 177 -13.69 6.86 -8.05
C PRO A 177 -12.34 7.05 -8.73
N LEU A 178 -11.27 6.58 -8.08
CA LEU A 178 -9.93 6.48 -8.63
C LEU A 178 -9.68 5.04 -9.07
N ASP A 179 -8.88 4.84 -10.11
CA ASP A 179 -8.39 3.49 -10.40
C ASP A 179 -7.38 3.05 -9.31
N VAL A 180 -7.23 1.73 -9.18
CA VAL A 180 -6.44 1.12 -8.09
C VAL A 180 -4.97 1.51 -8.16
N ALA A 181 -4.41 1.67 -9.37
CA ALA A 181 -2.99 2.02 -9.53
C ALA A 181 -2.74 3.46 -9.09
N THR A 182 -3.61 4.39 -9.48
CA THR A 182 -3.52 5.80 -9.07
C THR A 182 -3.70 5.95 -7.56
N ALA A 183 -4.72 5.32 -6.99
CA ALA A 183 -4.93 5.30 -5.54
C ALA A 183 -3.72 4.73 -4.80
N GLY A 184 -3.17 3.61 -5.29
CA GLY A 184 -1.97 2.98 -4.73
C GLY A 184 -0.76 3.91 -4.76
N THR A 185 -0.59 4.68 -5.84
CA THR A 185 0.51 5.64 -5.98
C THR A 185 0.38 6.80 -5.00
N ILE A 186 -0.82 7.39 -4.85
CA ILE A 186 -1.06 8.44 -3.86
C ILE A 186 -0.81 7.91 -2.45
N PHE A 187 -1.30 6.71 -2.13
CA PHE A 187 -1.09 6.10 -0.82
C PHE A 187 0.39 5.87 -0.52
N ARG A 188 1.17 5.32 -1.47
CA ARG A 188 2.62 5.10 -1.31
C ARG A 188 3.41 6.40 -1.16
N LYS A 189 3.07 7.45 -1.93
CA LYS A 189 3.76 8.75 -1.82
C LYS A 189 3.47 9.42 -0.47
N THR A 190 2.24 9.32 0.03
CA THR A 190 1.80 10.11 1.19
C THR A 190 1.72 9.35 2.51
N ASN A 191 1.90 8.02 2.47
CA ASN A 191 1.69 7.12 3.60
C ASN A 191 0.35 7.33 4.34
N GLY A 192 -0.71 7.69 3.61
CA GLY A 192 -2.03 7.94 4.20
C GLY A 192 -2.17 9.25 4.98
N VAL A 193 -1.17 10.14 4.94
CA VAL A 193 -1.28 11.49 5.53
C VAL A 193 -2.30 12.30 4.73
N ILE A 194 -3.43 12.62 5.39
CA ILE A 194 -4.63 13.19 4.77
C ILE A 194 -4.32 14.43 3.93
N GLY A 195 -3.70 15.45 4.52
CA GLY A 195 -3.46 16.73 3.85
C GLY A 195 -2.49 16.61 2.68
N LEU A 196 -1.48 15.73 2.78
CA LEU A 196 -0.57 15.45 1.66
C LEU A 196 -1.29 14.72 0.52
N ALA A 197 -2.09 13.71 0.83
CA ALA A 197 -2.83 12.95 -0.19
C ALA A 197 -3.85 13.81 -0.93
N VAL A 198 -4.58 14.64 -0.17
CA VAL A 198 -5.52 15.61 -0.72
C VAL A 198 -4.81 16.63 -1.61
N ALA A 199 -3.72 17.23 -1.13
CA ALA A 199 -2.97 18.20 -1.92
C ALA A 199 -2.36 17.59 -3.18
N LEU A 200 -1.84 16.37 -3.11
CA LEU A 200 -1.25 15.65 -4.24
C LEU A 200 -2.31 15.36 -5.31
N ALA A 201 -3.48 14.85 -4.90
CA ALA A 201 -4.58 14.60 -5.81
C ALA A 201 -5.09 15.88 -6.47
N ASP A 202 -5.29 16.95 -5.69
CA ASP A 202 -5.75 18.24 -6.21
C ASP A 202 -4.75 18.86 -7.19
N ALA A 203 -3.46 18.84 -6.87
CA ALA A 203 -2.41 19.35 -7.74
C ALA A 203 -2.36 18.54 -9.04
N ALA A 204 -2.35 17.21 -8.96
CA ALA A 204 -2.33 16.34 -10.13
C ALA A 204 -3.56 16.53 -11.04
N VAL A 205 -4.75 16.75 -10.48
CA VAL A 205 -5.96 17.06 -11.26
C VAL A 205 -5.86 18.44 -11.90
N ARG A 206 -5.47 19.46 -11.13
CA ARG A 206 -5.36 20.85 -11.61
C ARG A 206 -4.34 21.00 -12.73
N GLU A 207 -3.26 20.24 -12.67
CA GLU A 207 -2.13 20.33 -13.60
C GLU A 207 -2.21 19.29 -14.74
N GLY A 208 -3.24 18.44 -14.71
CA GLY A 208 -3.56 17.51 -15.78
C GLY A 208 -2.76 16.20 -15.77
N HIS A 209 -2.00 15.94 -14.71
CA HIS A 209 -1.31 14.66 -14.44
C HIS A 209 -2.30 13.55 -14.05
N MET A 210 -3.51 13.91 -13.62
CA MET A 210 -4.65 13.01 -13.48
C MET A 210 -5.80 13.47 -14.39
N ARG A 211 -6.44 12.51 -15.05
CA ARG A 211 -7.61 12.75 -15.92
C ARG A 211 -8.75 11.81 -15.57
N ASN A 212 -9.96 12.31 -15.73
CA ASN A 212 -11.16 11.49 -15.59
C ASN A 212 -11.41 10.77 -16.92
N VAL A 213 -11.17 9.45 -16.95
CA VAL A 213 -11.40 8.57 -18.09
C VAL A 213 -12.57 7.67 -17.74
N ASP A 214 -13.67 7.76 -18.50
CA ASP A 214 -14.89 6.97 -18.31
C ASP A 214 -15.46 7.01 -16.87
N GLY A 215 -15.39 8.17 -16.21
CA GLY A 215 -15.90 8.35 -14.85
C GLY A 215 -14.93 7.89 -13.76
N VAL A 216 -13.70 7.53 -14.11
CA VAL A 216 -12.65 7.09 -13.17
C VAL A 216 -11.45 8.03 -13.29
N TRP A 217 -10.94 8.51 -12.16
CA TRP A 217 -9.72 9.30 -12.13
C TRP A 217 -8.50 8.40 -12.27
N THR A 218 -7.66 8.71 -13.26
CA THR A 218 -6.44 7.95 -13.57
C THR A 218 -5.25 8.88 -13.80
N ALA A 219 -4.12 8.51 -13.19
CA ALA A 219 -2.83 9.12 -13.43
C ALA A 219 -2.39 8.85 -14.87
N VAL A 220 -2.08 9.91 -15.60
CA VAL A 220 -1.54 9.84 -16.96
C VAL A 220 -0.05 10.16 -17.01
N GLU A 221 0.47 10.78 -15.95
CA GLU A 221 1.88 11.16 -15.75
C GLU A 221 2.27 10.92 -14.27
N ASP A 222 3.52 11.18 -13.89
CA ASP A 222 3.92 11.16 -12.48
C ASP A 222 3.08 12.17 -11.68
N LEU A 223 2.66 11.78 -10.49
CA LEU A 223 1.83 12.61 -9.63
C LEU A 223 2.61 13.74 -8.98
N TRP A 224 3.95 13.69 -9.01
CA TRP A 224 4.76 14.82 -8.58
C TRP A 224 4.53 16.05 -9.46
N SER A 225 4.50 17.22 -8.84
CA SER A 225 4.45 18.52 -9.51
C SER A 225 5.10 19.60 -8.64
N ASP A 226 5.59 20.67 -9.27
CA ASP A 226 6.09 21.82 -8.52
C ASP A 226 4.98 22.50 -7.70
N GLY A 227 3.70 22.30 -8.06
CA GLY A 227 2.55 22.82 -7.35
C GLY A 227 2.37 22.31 -5.92
N ILE A 228 2.96 21.16 -5.56
CA ILE A 228 2.92 20.63 -4.18
C ILE A 228 4.13 21.07 -3.33
N ALA A 229 5.18 21.65 -3.94
CA ALA A 229 6.42 21.99 -3.26
C ALA A 229 6.18 22.89 -2.04
N GLY A 230 5.38 23.95 -2.16
CA GLY A 230 5.10 24.87 -1.05
C GLY A 230 4.38 24.21 0.15
N LEU A 231 3.56 23.18 -0.10
CA LEU A 231 2.94 22.42 0.99
C LEU A 231 3.94 21.48 1.67
N VAL A 232 4.87 20.89 0.90
CA VAL A 232 5.97 20.09 1.45
C VAL A 232 6.95 20.96 2.24
N GLU A 233 7.27 22.17 1.76
CA GLU A 233 8.06 23.17 2.49
C GLU A 233 7.41 23.50 3.84
N GLY A 234 6.10 23.78 3.85
CA GLY A 234 5.36 23.95 5.09
C GLY A 234 5.38 22.69 5.98
N TYR A 235 5.31 21.49 5.40
CA TYR A 235 5.45 20.26 6.18
C TYR A 235 6.82 20.14 6.85
N LEU A 236 7.90 20.56 6.17
CA LEU A 236 9.28 20.51 6.62
C LEU A 236 9.70 21.70 7.51
N GLU A 237 8.90 22.78 7.55
CA GLU A 237 9.16 24.01 8.31
C GLU A 237 9.71 23.82 9.74
N PRO A 238 9.26 22.83 10.54
CA PRO A 238 9.78 22.64 11.90
C PRO A 238 11.22 22.10 11.97
N LEU A 239 11.78 21.65 10.85
CA LEU A 239 13.12 21.07 10.79
C LEU A 239 14.15 22.15 10.45
N GLU A 240 15.28 22.12 11.15
CA GLU A 240 16.37 23.08 10.96
C GLU A 240 17.67 22.35 10.61
N GLY A 241 18.56 23.06 9.90
CA GLY A 241 19.97 22.70 9.70
C GLY A 241 20.19 21.23 9.32
N ASP A 242 20.84 20.50 10.24
CA ASP A 242 21.32 19.14 10.05
C ASP A 242 20.20 18.13 9.80
N ALA A 243 19.00 18.35 10.37
CA ALA A 243 17.85 17.48 10.14
C ALA A 243 17.36 17.54 8.68
N LEU A 244 17.38 18.72 8.05
CA LEU A 244 17.04 18.86 6.63
C LEU A 244 18.13 18.27 5.72
N ASP A 245 19.40 18.50 6.07
CA ASP A 245 20.53 17.91 5.34
C ASP A 245 20.50 16.38 5.40
N ALA A 246 20.18 15.81 6.57
CA ALA A 246 19.99 14.37 6.78
C ALA A 246 18.88 13.81 5.88
N LEU A 247 17.69 14.45 5.85
CA LEU A 247 16.60 14.01 4.97
C LEU A 247 16.97 14.12 3.49
N GLU A 248 17.65 15.19 3.08
CA GLU A 248 18.08 15.34 1.68
C GLU A 248 19.12 14.26 1.30
N MET A 249 20.09 13.96 2.18
CA MET A 249 21.06 12.89 1.97
C MET A 249 20.40 11.52 1.86
N LEU A 250 19.50 11.18 2.79
CA LEU A 250 18.75 9.92 2.75
C LEU A 250 17.85 9.84 1.52
N SER A 251 17.27 10.96 1.09
CA SER A 251 16.48 11.00 -0.15
C SER A 251 17.31 10.74 -1.40
N MET A 252 18.60 11.08 -1.39
CA MET A 252 19.51 10.76 -2.50
C MET A 252 19.95 9.29 -2.53
N ILE A 253 20.11 8.66 -1.36
CA ILE A 253 20.56 7.27 -1.23
C ILE A 253 19.39 6.29 -1.33
N GLY A 254 18.21 6.69 -0.87
CA GLY A 254 17.07 5.80 -0.70
C GLY A 254 17.11 5.11 0.65
N THR A 255 16.62 3.86 0.69
CA THR A 255 16.64 3.08 1.92
C THR A 255 18.07 2.66 2.30
N VAL A 256 18.45 2.86 3.56
CA VAL A 256 19.77 2.51 4.14
C VAL A 256 19.63 1.54 5.30
N ASP A 257 20.69 0.83 5.68
CA ASP A 257 20.73 0.10 6.95
C ASP A 257 21.20 0.98 8.11
N SER A 258 20.94 0.56 9.36
CA SER A 258 21.29 1.35 10.55
C SER A 258 22.80 1.62 10.70
N ASN A 259 23.67 0.72 10.24
CA ASN A 259 25.12 0.95 10.30
C ASN A 259 25.52 2.09 9.34
N THR A 260 24.98 2.05 8.12
CA THR A 260 25.16 3.12 7.13
C THR A 260 24.56 4.43 7.63
N LEU A 261 23.43 4.38 8.33
CA LEU A 261 22.81 5.56 8.91
C LEU A 261 23.70 6.21 9.98
N GLU A 262 24.29 5.41 10.88
CA GLU A 262 25.21 5.85 11.93
C GLU A 262 26.48 6.51 11.36
N GLU A 263 26.99 6.03 10.23
CA GLU A 263 28.14 6.64 9.54
C GLU A 263 27.83 8.03 8.95
N LEU A 264 26.56 8.24 8.55
CA LEU A 264 26.11 9.41 7.79
C LEU A 264 25.53 10.53 8.65
N ILE A 265 24.78 10.19 9.70
CA ILE A 265 23.96 11.14 10.47
C ILE A 265 24.16 10.89 11.96
N GLU A 266 24.33 11.97 12.72
CA GLU A 266 24.44 11.90 14.18
C GLU A 266 23.14 11.36 14.81
N TRP A 267 23.28 10.53 15.86
CA TRP A 267 22.15 9.80 16.43
C TRP A 267 21.06 10.70 17.02
N ASP A 268 21.43 11.83 17.62
CA ASP A 268 20.47 12.83 18.11
C ASP A 268 19.57 13.38 16.98
N THR A 269 20.13 13.52 15.76
CA THR A 269 19.36 13.93 14.58
C THR A 269 18.43 12.81 14.11
N VAL A 270 18.89 11.56 14.15
CA VAL A 270 18.07 10.39 13.82
C VAL A 270 16.90 10.25 14.77
N GLU A 271 17.13 10.30 16.08
CA GLU A 271 16.09 10.22 17.11
C GLU A 271 15.08 11.37 16.97
N THR A 272 15.56 12.58 16.64
CA THR A 272 14.69 13.74 16.37
C THR A 272 13.78 13.50 15.17
N LEU A 273 14.34 13.00 14.06
CA LEU A 273 13.58 12.72 12.85
C LEU A 273 12.61 11.55 13.04
N GLU A 274 12.98 10.49 13.77
CA GLU A 274 12.11 9.37 14.13
C GLU A 274 10.96 9.81 15.02
N THR A 275 11.26 10.56 16.08
CA THR A 275 10.29 11.09 17.05
C THR A 275 9.23 11.96 16.37
N ARG A 276 9.64 12.70 15.34
CA ARG A 276 8.76 13.55 14.52
C ARG A 276 8.15 12.82 13.32
N SER A 277 8.38 11.52 13.19
CA SER A 277 7.84 10.63 12.14
C SER A 277 8.30 10.98 10.71
N TYR A 278 9.49 11.56 10.57
CA TYR A 278 10.16 11.78 9.29
C TYR A 278 11.02 10.60 8.83
N LEU A 279 11.37 9.70 9.75
CA LEU A 279 12.04 8.43 9.47
C LEU A 279 11.15 7.27 9.90
N SER A 280 11.36 6.14 9.23
CA SER A 280 10.71 4.88 9.56
C SER A 280 11.71 3.74 9.50
N PHE A 281 11.69 2.91 10.54
CA PHE A 281 12.58 1.76 10.72
C PHE A 281 11.85 0.45 10.40
N TYR A 282 12.55 -0.46 9.73
CA TYR A 282 12.09 -1.79 9.34
C TYR A 282 13.11 -2.83 9.78
N THR A 283 12.76 -3.61 10.79
CA THR A 283 13.59 -4.76 11.17
C THR A 283 13.46 -5.87 10.13
N THR A 284 14.57 -6.20 9.50
CA THR A 284 14.72 -7.42 8.67
C THR A 284 15.46 -8.48 9.46
N GLN A 285 15.54 -9.72 8.94
CA GLN A 285 16.29 -10.78 9.63
C GLN A 285 17.79 -10.46 9.79
N SER A 286 18.36 -9.64 8.90
CA SER A 286 19.78 -9.32 8.91
C SER A 286 20.09 -7.98 9.55
N ASN A 287 19.35 -6.93 9.21
CA ASN A 287 19.61 -5.54 9.62
C ASN A 287 18.30 -4.74 9.80
N ASP A 288 18.35 -3.65 10.56
CA ASP A 288 17.31 -2.63 10.53
C ASP A 288 17.52 -1.72 9.31
N LEU A 289 16.46 -1.49 8.55
CA LEU A 289 16.44 -0.60 7.38
C LEU A 289 15.70 0.68 7.72
N VAL A 290 16.19 1.80 7.20
CA VAL A 290 15.69 3.14 7.50
C VAL A 290 15.39 3.87 6.21
N THR A 291 14.23 4.52 6.17
CA THR A 291 13.76 5.28 5.00
C THR A 291 13.04 6.56 5.42
N VAL A 292 12.98 7.52 4.49
CA VAL A 292 12.31 8.81 4.69
C VAL A 292 10.80 8.65 4.56
N GLN A 293 10.07 9.25 5.49
CA GLN A 293 8.61 9.23 5.56
C GLN A 293 8.02 10.65 5.69
N PRO A 294 6.92 10.96 4.96
CA PRO A 294 6.34 10.18 3.88
C PRO A 294 7.24 10.19 2.63
N PRO A 295 7.13 9.19 1.76
CA PRO A 295 8.06 9.10 0.64
C PRO A 295 7.99 10.23 -0.40
N LEU A 296 6.89 11.01 -0.39
CA LEU A 296 6.76 12.27 -1.13
C LEU A 296 7.88 13.28 -0.79
N LEU A 297 8.44 13.23 0.43
CA LEU A 297 9.57 14.07 0.80
C LEU A 297 10.82 13.74 -0.01
N MET A 298 11.04 12.46 -0.33
CA MET A 298 12.15 12.06 -1.19
C MET A 298 11.98 12.66 -2.58
N ASP A 299 10.76 12.57 -3.14
CA ASP A 299 10.44 13.14 -4.45
C ASP A 299 10.69 14.66 -4.44
N TYR A 300 10.32 15.36 -3.37
CA TYR A 300 10.61 16.79 -3.18
C TYR A 300 12.11 17.10 -3.22
N PHE A 301 12.93 16.38 -2.44
CA PHE A 301 14.38 16.61 -2.41
C PHE A 301 15.06 16.25 -3.74
N LEU A 302 14.53 15.28 -4.49
CA LEU A 302 15.01 14.92 -5.82
C LEU A 302 14.74 16.04 -6.85
N HIS A 303 13.58 16.69 -6.76
CA HIS A 303 13.19 17.78 -7.66
C HIS A 303 13.70 19.16 -7.23
N LEU A 304 14.32 19.29 -6.05
CA LEU A 304 14.81 20.56 -5.53
C LEU A 304 15.90 21.19 -6.45
N PRO A 305 15.73 22.44 -6.93
CA PRO A 305 16.72 23.11 -7.79
C PRO A 305 17.85 23.76 -6.99
N MET A 306 18.56 23.01 -6.14
CA MET A 306 19.66 23.52 -5.30
C MET A 306 21.02 22.87 -5.62
N PRO A 307 21.69 23.26 -6.72
CA PRO A 307 22.89 22.57 -7.20
C PRO A 307 24.09 22.67 -6.24
N ALA A 308 24.26 23.79 -5.54
CA ALA A 308 25.37 23.99 -4.61
C ALA A 308 25.23 23.12 -3.35
N ARG A 309 24.04 23.10 -2.74
CA ARG A 309 23.72 22.26 -1.57
C ARG A 309 23.87 20.79 -1.92
N ARG A 310 23.27 20.36 -3.02
CA ARG A 310 23.38 18.98 -3.52
C ARG A 310 24.82 18.58 -3.79
N ARG A 311 25.66 19.48 -4.31
CA ARG A 311 27.10 19.23 -4.49
C ARG A 311 27.82 19.04 -3.16
N ARG A 312 27.55 19.89 -2.16
CA ARG A 312 28.11 19.76 -0.80
C ARG A 312 27.72 18.41 -0.17
N LEU A 313 26.44 18.06 -0.20
CA LEU A 313 25.94 16.81 0.37
C LEU A 313 26.50 15.59 -0.35
N ARG A 314 26.56 15.59 -1.69
CA ARG A 314 27.21 14.49 -2.45
C ARG A 314 28.70 14.33 -2.12
N ALA A 315 29.42 15.43 -1.91
CA ALA A 315 30.81 15.36 -1.48
C ALA A 315 30.92 14.72 -0.09
N HIS A 316 30.04 15.09 0.84
CA HIS A 316 29.97 14.50 2.17
C HIS A 316 29.65 12.99 2.13
N LEU A 317 28.65 12.59 1.32
CA LEU A 317 28.31 11.18 1.11
C LEU A 317 29.50 10.38 0.54
N SER A 318 30.21 10.95 -0.44
CA SER A 318 31.38 10.30 -1.05
C SER A 318 32.54 10.14 -0.06
N GLU A 319 32.74 11.11 0.83
CA GLU A 319 33.77 11.07 1.87
C GLU A 319 33.47 9.98 2.90
N LYS A 320 32.22 9.92 3.39
CA LYS A 320 31.81 8.97 4.43
C LYS A 320 31.73 7.52 3.93
N LEU A 321 31.21 7.30 2.72
CA LEU A 321 30.93 5.95 2.19
C LEU A 321 32.04 5.41 1.26
N GLY A 322 33.18 6.11 1.18
CA GLY A 322 34.38 5.62 0.49
C GLY A 322 34.23 5.45 -1.03
N GLY A 323 33.37 6.25 -1.67
CA GLY A 323 33.23 6.28 -3.13
C GLY A 323 32.53 5.05 -3.76
N LYS A 324 31.85 4.21 -2.98
CA LYS A 324 30.99 3.15 -3.54
C LYS A 324 29.87 3.79 -4.37
N ALA A 325 29.72 3.36 -5.62
CA ALA A 325 28.70 3.88 -6.52
C ALA A 325 27.30 3.48 -6.02
N PHE A 326 26.42 4.47 -5.86
CA PHE A 326 25.01 4.24 -5.55
C PHE A 326 24.26 3.93 -6.84
N PRO A 327 23.42 2.88 -6.88
CA PRO A 327 22.33 2.85 -7.85
C PRO A 327 21.34 3.94 -7.43
N SER A 328 21.36 5.08 -8.11
CA SER A 328 20.31 6.09 -8.01
C SER A 328 19.02 5.48 -8.57
N LEU A 329 18.09 5.13 -7.69
CA LEU A 329 16.85 4.45 -8.06
C LEU A 329 15.69 5.40 -7.89
N SER A 330 15.48 6.24 -8.90
CA SER A 330 14.31 7.12 -8.92
C SER A 330 13.98 7.48 -10.36
N GLN A 331 13.45 6.52 -11.10
CA GLN A 331 12.54 6.78 -12.22
C GLN A 331 11.78 5.48 -12.53
N ASP A 332 10.46 5.55 -12.41
CA ASP A 332 9.46 4.67 -13.06
C ASP A 332 9.26 3.24 -12.57
N LEU A 333 9.29 2.98 -11.27
CA LEU A 333 8.80 1.69 -10.77
C LEU A 333 7.79 1.94 -9.66
N SER A 334 6.52 1.77 -10.01
CA SER A 334 5.39 2.10 -9.15
C SER A 334 4.20 1.17 -9.43
N VAL A 335 4.42 -0.15 -9.40
CA VAL A 335 3.31 -1.12 -9.38
C VAL A 335 3.65 -2.27 -8.42
N LEU A 336 2.66 -2.62 -7.60
CA LEU A 336 2.54 -3.83 -6.74
C LEU A 336 3.15 -3.75 -5.33
N VAL A 337 2.28 -3.61 -4.32
CA VAL A 337 1.93 -4.63 -3.28
C VAL A 337 0.77 -4.01 -2.48
N THR A 338 -0.37 -4.70 -2.42
CA THR A 338 -1.49 -4.36 -1.53
C THR A 338 -1.74 -5.56 -0.63
N THR A 339 -1.33 -5.46 0.63
CA THR A 339 -1.83 -6.37 1.67
C THR A 339 -2.14 -5.51 2.88
N GLU A 340 -3.40 -5.49 3.26
CA GLU A 340 -3.87 -4.84 4.49
C GLU A 340 -3.47 -5.73 5.67
N GLN A 341 -2.57 -5.24 6.55
CA GLN A 341 -2.60 -5.46 8.00
C GLN A 341 -1.36 -4.83 8.66
N GLN A 342 -1.25 -3.51 8.67
CA GLN A 342 -1.15 -2.61 9.84
C GLN A 342 -1.04 -1.15 9.33
N PRO A 343 -1.76 -0.18 9.90
CA PRO A 343 -1.75 1.20 9.40
C PRO A 343 -0.34 1.84 9.54
N GLY A 344 0.25 2.24 8.40
CA GLY A 344 1.51 2.98 8.29
C GLY A 344 2.74 2.15 7.88
N ALA A 345 2.82 0.86 8.26
CA ALA A 345 3.96 0.00 7.92
C ALA A 345 3.87 -0.58 6.49
N ASP A 346 2.67 -0.64 5.91
CA ASP A 346 2.40 -1.30 4.63
C ASP A 346 2.75 -0.43 3.41
N ALA A 347 2.61 0.90 3.48
CA ALA A 347 2.94 1.79 2.34
C ALA A 347 4.45 1.88 2.11
N ASN A 348 5.21 2.00 3.21
CA ASN A 348 6.66 2.05 3.19
C ASN A 348 7.26 0.69 2.81
N PHE A 349 6.69 -0.42 3.30
CA PHE A 349 7.08 -1.75 2.85
C PHE A 349 6.82 -1.95 1.34
N ALA A 350 5.66 -1.51 0.84
CA ALA A 350 5.37 -1.53 -0.59
C ALA A 350 6.36 -0.67 -1.39
N ARG A 351 6.77 0.50 -0.87
CA ARG A 351 7.82 1.31 -1.49
C ARG A 351 9.18 0.61 -1.45
N LEU A 352 9.62 0.13 -0.29
CA LEU A 352 10.89 -0.60 -0.13
C LEU A 352 10.98 -1.81 -1.07
N SER A 353 9.87 -2.53 -1.21
CA SER A 353 9.72 -3.62 -2.17
C SER A 353 9.93 -3.12 -3.61
N THR A 354 9.29 -2.02 -3.97
CA THR A 354 9.40 -1.44 -5.30
C THR A 354 10.82 -0.89 -5.57
N GLU A 355 11.44 -0.24 -4.59
CA GLU A 355 12.83 0.23 -4.64
C GLU A 355 13.79 -0.94 -4.87
N ARG A 356 13.61 -2.07 -4.17
CA ARG A 356 14.43 -3.28 -4.39
C ARG A 356 14.20 -3.92 -5.75
N LEU A 357 12.97 -3.97 -6.25
CA LEU A 357 12.70 -4.44 -7.61
C LEU A 357 13.41 -3.55 -8.62
N GLY A 358 13.35 -2.23 -8.43
CA GLY A 358 14.07 -1.28 -9.27
C GLY A 358 15.57 -1.41 -9.20
N ALA A 359 16.12 -1.58 -8.00
CA ALA A 359 17.55 -1.84 -7.81
C ALA A 359 17.99 -3.04 -8.63
N ARG A 360 17.25 -4.14 -8.47
CA ARG A 360 17.54 -5.40 -9.15
C ARG A 360 17.39 -5.27 -10.66
N TRP A 361 16.37 -4.58 -11.12
CA TRP A 361 16.16 -4.33 -12.54
C TRP A 361 17.27 -3.48 -13.14
N LEU A 362 17.67 -2.39 -12.48
CA LEU A 362 18.70 -1.49 -12.99
C LEU A 362 20.08 -2.17 -13.00
N VAL A 363 20.41 -2.93 -11.96
CA VAL A 363 21.63 -3.74 -11.90
C VAL A 363 21.63 -4.79 -13.01
N ALA A 364 20.56 -5.58 -13.14
CA ALA A 364 20.46 -6.61 -14.18
C ALA A 364 20.49 -6.02 -15.59
N LYS A 365 19.85 -4.86 -15.81
CA LYS A 365 19.92 -4.11 -17.06
C LYS A 365 21.34 -3.66 -17.35
N SER A 366 22.02 -3.05 -16.38
CA SER A 366 23.40 -2.59 -16.52
C SER A 366 24.34 -3.76 -16.84
N GLU A 367 24.25 -4.86 -16.09
CA GLU A 367 25.04 -6.06 -16.33
C GLU A 367 24.81 -6.64 -17.74
N TRP A 368 23.55 -6.67 -18.19
CA TRP A 368 23.20 -7.08 -19.54
C TRP A 368 23.75 -6.13 -20.61
N GLU A 369 23.65 -4.82 -20.44
CA GLU A 369 24.16 -3.82 -21.40
C GLU A 369 25.70 -3.84 -21.50
N HIS A 370 26.40 -4.10 -20.38
CA HIS A 370 27.85 -4.18 -20.35
C HIS A 370 28.39 -5.54 -20.84
N ALA A 371 27.70 -6.63 -20.52
CA ALA A 371 28.11 -7.99 -20.86
C ALA A 371 26.89 -8.86 -21.24
N PRO A 372 26.39 -8.75 -22.50
CA PRO A 372 25.26 -9.55 -22.95
C PRO A 372 25.57 -11.06 -22.97
N SER A 373 25.02 -11.82 -22.02
CA SER A 373 25.16 -13.28 -21.90
C SER A 373 23.85 -13.96 -21.51
N GLN A 374 23.73 -15.29 -21.67
CA GLN A 374 22.48 -15.97 -21.27
C GLN A 374 22.13 -15.77 -19.80
N GLU A 375 23.13 -15.67 -18.94
CA GLU A 375 22.97 -15.44 -17.51
C GLU A 375 22.47 -14.03 -17.20
N THR A 376 23.13 -12.99 -17.73
CA THR A 376 22.71 -11.60 -17.50
C THR A 376 21.37 -11.30 -18.17
N GLY A 377 21.08 -11.94 -19.30
CA GLY A 377 19.80 -11.83 -20.00
C GLY A 377 18.65 -12.48 -19.20
N LEU A 378 18.86 -13.69 -18.67
CA LEU A 378 17.88 -14.37 -17.81
C LEU A 378 17.62 -13.56 -16.53
N ALA A 379 18.67 -13.06 -15.88
CA ALA A 379 18.54 -12.21 -14.70
C ALA A 379 17.70 -10.95 -15.00
N TYR A 380 17.94 -10.31 -16.15
CA TYR A 380 17.20 -9.12 -16.58
C TYR A 380 15.73 -9.43 -16.90
N ILE A 381 15.46 -10.54 -17.60
CA ILE A 381 14.10 -11.01 -17.89
C ILE A 381 13.33 -11.30 -16.60
N LEU A 382 13.91 -12.05 -15.65
CA LEU A 382 13.26 -12.34 -14.37
C LEU A 382 12.97 -11.07 -13.57
N ALA A 383 13.86 -10.07 -13.63
CA ALA A 383 13.62 -8.76 -13.03
C ALA A 383 12.45 -8.01 -13.70
N LEU A 384 12.38 -8.02 -15.04
CA LEU A 384 11.26 -7.42 -15.80
C LEU A 384 9.92 -8.10 -15.51
N LEU A 385 9.88 -9.44 -15.48
CA LEU A 385 8.69 -10.21 -15.14
C LEU A 385 8.20 -9.92 -13.72
N SER A 386 9.10 -9.58 -12.80
CA SER A 386 8.77 -9.21 -11.42
C SER A 386 8.17 -7.80 -11.28
N ILE A 387 8.34 -6.94 -12.29
CA ILE A 387 7.90 -5.53 -12.31
C ILE A 387 6.56 -5.34 -13.06
N ASN A 388 6.05 -6.38 -13.72
CA ASN A 388 4.74 -6.40 -14.38
C ASN A 388 4.59 -5.42 -15.57
N ASP A 389 5.69 -5.11 -16.28
CA ASP A 389 5.67 -4.45 -17.61
C ASP A 389 6.51 -5.21 -18.66
N PRO A 390 5.96 -6.28 -19.27
CA PRO A 390 6.74 -7.19 -20.10
C PRO A 390 6.54 -7.03 -21.63
N GLU A 391 5.63 -6.17 -22.10
CA GLU A 391 5.17 -6.23 -23.50
C GLU A 391 6.16 -5.68 -24.54
N SER A 392 7.04 -4.72 -24.21
CA SER A 392 7.87 -4.05 -25.23
C SER A 392 9.35 -4.45 -25.28
N GLN A 393 9.95 -4.95 -24.20
CA GLN A 393 11.40 -5.17 -24.10
C GLN A 393 11.82 -6.65 -24.06
N VAL A 394 10.97 -7.54 -23.56
CA VAL A 394 11.31 -8.95 -23.31
C VAL A 394 11.66 -9.71 -24.59
N ALA A 395 10.88 -9.53 -25.66
CA ALA A 395 11.14 -10.17 -26.95
C ALA A 395 12.50 -9.77 -27.56
N GLY A 396 12.89 -8.50 -27.41
CA GLY A 396 14.16 -7.98 -27.91
C GLY A 396 15.38 -8.56 -27.17
N ILE A 397 15.24 -8.77 -25.85
CA ILE A 397 16.30 -9.38 -25.02
C ILE A 397 16.51 -10.83 -25.46
N PHE A 398 15.45 -11.64 -25.54
CA PHE A 398 15.56 -13.03 -26.00
C PHE A 398 16.19 -13.15 -27.39
N ALA A 399 15.87 -12.23 -28.31
CA ALA A 399 16.45 -12.22 -29.65
C ALA A 399 17.95 -11.85 -29.65
N ALA A 400 18.40 -10.99 -28.73
CA ALA A 400 19.79 -10.55 -28.61
C ALA A 400 20.68 -11.54 -27.84
N THR A 401 20.11 -12.40 -26.98
CA THR A 401 20.84 -13.39 -26.18
C THR A 401 21.18 -14.68 -26.94
N GLN A 402 21.79 -14.63 -28.13
CA GLN A 402 22.08 -15.86 -28.92
C GLN A 402 23.45 -16.51 -28.65
N THR A 403 24.27 -15.97 -27.74
CA THR A 403 25.62 -16.49 -27.48
C THR A 403 25.59 -17.87 -26.77
N PRO A 404 26.38 -18.87 -27.25
CA PRO A 404 26.24 -20.27 -26.84
C PRO A 404 26.97 -20.66 -25.52
N ASP A 405 27.48 -19.71 -24.74
CA ASP A 405 28.54 -19.98 -23.76
C ASP A 405 28.09 -20.15 -22.30
N SER A 406 26.81 -20.42 -22.06
CA SER A 406 26.29 -20.71 -20.71
C SER A 406 25.99 -22.19 -20.56
N GLY A 407 26.31 -22.77 -19.40
CA GLY A 407 26.04 -24.18 -19.11
C GLY A 407 24.58 -24.60 -19.34
N ASP A 408 24.37 -25.91 -19.56
CA ASP A 408 23.08 -26.50 -19.95
C ASP A 408 21.90 -26.07 -19.06
N GLN A 409 22.12 -25.84 -17.76
CA GLN A 409 21.09 -25.38 -16.83
C GLN A 409 20.53 -24.00 -17.20
N ILE A 410 21.38 -23.00 -17.41
CA ILE A 410 20.97 -21.63 -17.71
C ILE A 410 20.21 -21.59 -19.05
N ALA A 411 20.67 -22.38 -20.03
CA ALA A 411 20.00 -22.51 -21.32
C ALA A 411 18.58 -23.06 -21.17
N VAL A 412 18.38 -24.08 -20.34
CA VAL A 412 17.05 -24.65 -20.04
C VAL A 412 16.20 -23.65 -19.25
N GLU A 413 16.68 -23.08 -18.15
CA GLU A 413 15.92 -22.11 -17.34
C GLU A 413 15.43 -20.92 -18.17
N ARG A 414 16.27 -20.43 -19.08
CA ARG A 414 15.92 -19.38 -20.03
C ARG A 414 14.83 -19.81 -21.01
N ALA A 415 14.96 -21.00 -21.61
CA ALA A 415 13.95 -21.50 -22.54
C ALA A 415 12.59 -21.71 -21.84
N LEU A 416 12.60 -22.20 -20.60
CA LEU A 416 11.39 -22.34 -19.78
C LEU A 416 10.77 -20.98 -19.43
N ALA A 417 11.58 -19.99 -19.02
CA ALA A 417 11.09 -18.64 -18.76
C ALA A 417 10.48 -18.00 -20.02
N TYR A 418 11.09 -18.23 -21.19
CA TYR A 418 10.54 -17.74 -22.47
C TYR A 418 9.21 -18.40 -22.82
N ALA A 419 9.13 -19.73 -22.67
CA ALA A 419 7.90 -20.47 -22.91
C ALA A 419 6.76 -20.00 -22.02
N MET A 420 7.04 -19.74 -20.73
CA MET A 420 6.08 -19.19 -19.79
C MET A 420 5.64 -17.78 -20.20
N TRP A 421 6.58 -16.92 -20.62
CA TRP A 421 6.25 -15.57 -21.08
C TRP A 421 5.32 -15.58 -22.30
N ILE A 422 5.63 -16.39 -23.32
CA ILE A 422 4.79 -16.56 -24.51
C ILE A 422 3.40 -17.08 -24.12
N ALA A 423 3.34 -18.17 -23.32
CA ALA A 423 2.08 -18.78 -22.95
C ALA A 423 1.20 -17.81 -22.14
N ILE A 424 1.74 -17.22 -21.07
CA ILE A 424 0.97 -16.44 -20.10
C ILE A 424 0.67 -15.02 -20.60
N TYR A 425 1.68 -14.31 -21.10
CA TYR A 425 1.53 -12.88 -21.43
C TYR A 425 1.09 -12.65 -22.88
N GLN A 426 1.56 -13.48 -23.84
CA GLN A 426 1.07 -13.40 -25.23
C GLN A 426 -0.20 -14.23 -25.46
N GLY A 427 -0.54 -15.14 -24.53
CA GLY A 427 -1.70 -16.02 -24.67
C GLY A 427 -1.50 -17.17 -25.65
N GLU A 428 -0.25 -17.46 -26.05
CA GLU A 428 0.09 -18.47 -27.04
C GLU A 428 0.56 -19.77 -26.38
N LEU A 429 -0.36 -20.49 -25.73
CA LEU A 429 -0.05 -21.72 -24.98
C LEU A 429 0.68 -22.77 -25.83
N GLU A 430 0.21 -23.05 -27.05
CA GLU A 430 0.80 -24.06 -27.93
C GLU A 430 2.24 -23.73 -28.33
N ALA A 431 2.55 -22.45 -28.56
CA ALA A 431 3.91 -22.01 -28.86
C ALA A 431 4.85 -22.23 -27.66
N GLY A 432 4.36 -21.93 -26.45
CA GLY A 432 5.08 -22.24 -25.21
C GLY A 432 5.35 -23.74 -25.02
N LEU A 433 4.34 -24.59 -25.20
CA LEU A 433 4.48 -26.05 -25.06
C LEU A 433 5.42 -26.65 -26.12
N SER A 434 5.37 -26.16 -27.36
CA SER A 434 6.29 -26.59 -28.42
C SER A 434 7.74 -26.28 -28.05
N LEU A 435 8.01 -25.08 -27.52
CA LEU A 435 9.34 -24.67 -27.09
C LEU A 435 9.86 -25.53 -25.92
N ILE A 436 8.99 -25.85 -24.96
CA ILE A 436 9.31 -26.74 -23.84
C ILE A 436 9.66 -28.14 -24.36
N THR A 437 8.88 -28.66 -25.30
CA THR A 437 9.12 -29.98 -25.91
C THR A 437 10.46 -30.04 -26.64
N GLU A 438 10.79 -29.02 -27.43
CA GLU A 438 12.09 -28.90 -28.10
C GLU A 438 13.24 -28.83 -27.09
N THR A 439 13.06 -28.06 -26.01
CA THR A 439 14.05 -27.94 -24.94
C THR A 439 14.29 -29.28 -24.25
N ALA A 440 13.24 -30.05 -23.96
CA ALA A 440 13.33 -31.38 -23.35
C ALA A 440 14.11 -32.36 -24.24
N GLN A 441 13.88 -32.33 -25.55
CA GLN A 441 14.60 -33.16 -26.53
C GLN A 441 16.08 -32.77 -26.62
N LYS A 442 16.38 -31.47 -26.58
CA LYS A 442 17.74 -30.94 -26.66
C LYS A 442 18.57 -31.20 -25.39
N TYR A 443 17.93 -31.21 -24.21
CA TYR A 443 18.59 -31.41 -22.92
C TYR A 443 17.97 -32.58 -22.13
N PRO A 444 18.23 -33.85 -22.52
CA PRO A 444 17.58 -35.01 -21.92
C PRO A 444 17.78 -35.14 -20.41
N LYS A 445 18.94 -34.71 -19.88
CA LYS A 445 19.25 -34.72 -18.43
C LYS A 445 18.39 -33.75 -17.62
N LEU A 446 17.85 -32.72 -18.27
CA LEU A 446 17.02 -31.67 -17.66
C LEU A 446 15.58 -31.71 -18.17
N ALA A 447 15.22 -32.72 -18.97
CA ALA A 447 13.89 -32.88 -19.57
C ALA A 447 12.78 -32.87 -18.51
N ARG A 448 13.05 -33.37 -17.30
CA ARG A 448 12.08 -33.37 -16.19
C ARG A 448 11.62 -31.98 -15.78
N ALA A 449 12.51 -30.99 -15.76
CA ALA A 449 12.11 -29.60 -15.47
C ALA A 449 11.24 -29.02 -16.58
N ALA A 450 11.51 -29.39 -17.83
CA ALA A 450 10.71 -29.00 -18.98
C ALA A 450 9.31 -29.65 -18.90
N THR A 451 9.22 -30.97 -18.70
CA THR A 451 7.94 -31.68 -18.50
C THR A 451 7.13 -31.09 -17.36
N ALA A 452 7.75 -30.85 -16.19
CA ALA A 452 7.07 -30.21 -15.07
C ALA A 452 6.52 -28.82 -15.42
N THR A 453 7.28 -28.02 -16.19
CA THR A 453 6.84 -26.70 -16.64
C THR A 453 5.70 -26.77 -17.67
N ALA A 454 5.71 -27.77 -18.57
CA ALA A 454 4.59 -28.02 -19.47
C ALA A 454 3.30 -28.33 -18.68
N VAL A 455 3.39 -29.23 -17.70
CA VAL A 455 2.24 -29.58 -16.85
C VAL A 455 1.72 -28.37 -16.07
N LEU A 456 2.61 -27.51 -15.57
CA LEU A 456 2.23 -26.26 -14.90
C LEU A 456 1.45 -25.33 -15.84
N LEU A 457 1.92 -25.13 -17.07
CA LEU A 457 1.25 -24.29 -18.06
C LEU A 457 -0.10 -24.88 -18.47
N GLU A 458 -0.16 -26.19 -18.77
CA GLU A 458 -1.40 -26.85 -19.15
C GLU A 458 -2.43 -26.80 -18.02
N THR A 459 -2.02 -27.09 -16.79
CA THR A 459 -2.90 -27.04 -15.62
C THR A 459 -3.40 -25.62 -15.36
N SER A 460 -2.56 -24.61 -15.56
CA SER A 460 -2.92 -23.22 -15.30
C SER A 460 -3.79 -22.58 -16.40
N MET A 461 -3.64 -23.02 -17.65
CA MET A 461 -4.26 -22.36 -18.81
C MET A 461 -5.31 -23.20 -19.54
N ARG A 462 -5.38 -24.51 -19.28
CA ARG A 462 -6.25 -25.44 -20.01
C ARG A 462 -6.98 -26.40 -19.07
N ALA A 463 -6.27 -27.41 -18.58
CA ALA A 463 -6.80 -28.50 -17.77
C ALA A 463 -5.63 -29.32 -17.20
N VAL A 464 -5.89 -30.11 -16.16
CA VAL A 464 -4.93 -31.09 -15.65
C VAL A 464 -4.71 -32.18 -16.71
N PRO A 465 -3.46 -32.49 -17.11
CA PRO A 465 -3.16 -33.57 -18.05
C PRO A 465 -3.62 -34.94 -17.51
N ALA A 466 -4.18 -35.79 -18.36
CA ALA A 466 -4.75 -37.08 -17.91
C ALA A 466 -3.68 -38.09 -17.45
N ASP A 467 -2.47 -37.96 -17.98
CA ASP A 467 -1.28 -38.77 -17.75
C ASP A 467 -0.35 -38.20 -16.67
N TYR A 468 -0.81 -37.22 -15.88
CA TYR A 468 0.03 -36.52 -14.90
C TYR A 468 0.73 -37.44 -13.89
N HIS A 469 0.13 -38.61 -13.58
CA HIS A 469 0.74 -39.60 -12.69
C HIS A 469 2.05 -40.16 -13.24
N GLU A 470 2.12 -40.39 -14.55
CA GLU A 470 3.29 -40.96 -15.24
C GLU A 470 4.38 -39.90 -15.47
N LEU A 471 3.99 -38.61 -15.47
CA LEU A 471 4.89 -37.49 -15.74
C LEU A 471 5.85 -37.18 -14.59
N PHE A 472 5.58 -37.70 -13.38
CA PHE A 472 6.32 -37.36 -12.17
C PHE A 472 7.02 -38.53 -11.45
N GLU A 473 7.09 -39.71 -12.07
CA GLU A 473 7.88 -40.82 -11.53
C GLU A 473 9.39 -40.58 -11.76
N ASP A 474 10.19 -40.86 -10.71
CA ASP A 474 11.67 -40.89 -10.69
C ASP A 474 12.39 -39.54 -10.86
N THR A 475 12.70 -38.91 -9.73
CA THR A 475 13.60 -37.73 -9.62
C THR A 475 14.95 -38.07 -8.99
N ASP A 476 15.28 -39.36 -8.86
CA ASP A 476 16.49 -39.79 -8.17
C ASP A 476 17.75 -39.34 -8.94
N GLY A 477 18.64 -38.64 -8.24
CA GLY A 477 19.86 -38.07 -8.83
C GLY A 477 19.66 -36.82 -9.69
N ALA A 478 18.44 -36.25 -9.76
CA ALA A 478 18.21 -34.97 -10.43
C ALA A 478 18.78 -33.79 -9.61
N PRO A 479 19.17 -32.67 -10.26
CA PRO A 479 19.56 -31.45 -9.55
C PRO A 479 18.41 -30.92 -8.68
N ALA A 480 18.74 -30.33 -7.52
CA ALA A 480 17.75 -29.81 -6.56
C ALA A 480 16.69 -28.89 -7.19
N TRP A 481 17.09 -27.98 -8.10
CA TRP A 481 16.14 -27.09 -8.76
C TRP A 481 15.12 -27.82 -9.66
N VAL A 482 15.50 -28.96 -10.24
CA VAL A 482 14.60 -29.82 -11.02
C VAL A 482 13.60 -30.51 -10.08
N VAL A 483 14.07 -31.02 -8.94
CA VAL A 483 13.22 -31.62 -7.90
C VAL A 483 12.21 -30.61 -7.37
N ALA A 484 12.65 -29.38 -7.08
CA ALA A 484 11.78 -28.29 -6.66
C ALA A 484 10.68 -28.00 -7.70
N ARG A 485 11.06 -27.89 -8.99
CA ARG A 485 10.11 -27.63 -10.08
C ARG A 485 9.11 -28.76 -10.29
N VAL A 486 9.53 -30.01 -10.17
CA VAL A 486 8.65 -31.19 -10.22
C VAL A 486 7.68 -31.18 -9.04
N THR A 487 8.18 -30.93 -7.83
CA THR A 487 7.35 -30.83 -6.61
C THR A 487 6.27 -29.76 -6.77
N GLU A 488 6.63 -28.60 -7.30
CA GLU A 488 5.70 -27.50 -7.57
C GLU A 488 4.58 -27.92 -8.53
N ALA A 489 4.94 -28.56 -9.66
CA ALA A 489 3.98 -29.08 -10.63
C ALA A 489 3.05 -30.13 -10.02
N GLN A 490 3.60 -31.08 -9.26
CA GLN A 490 2.82 -32.09 -8.56
C GLN A 490 1.82 -31.46 -7.58
N MET A 491 2.24 -30.48 -6.77
CA MET A 491 1.35 -29.85 -5.78
C MET A 491 0.20 -29.11 -6.47
N ILE A 492 0.49 -28.37 -7.54
CA ILE A 492 -0.51 -27.66 -8.32
C ILE A 492 -1.53 -28.63 -8.91
N VAL A 493 -1.07 -29.74 -9.49
CA VAL A 493 -1.95 -30.77 -10.06
C VAL A 493 -2.81 -31.42 -8.97
N LEU A 494 -2.20 -31.87 -7.86
CA LEU A 494 -2.92 -32.50 -6.75
C LEU A 494 -3.99 -31.58 -6.17
N ASN A 495 -3.68 -30.30 -6.01
CA ASN A 495 -4.65 -29.30 -5.56
C ASN A 495 -5.76 -29.09 -6.60
N ALA A 496 -5.44 -29.04 -7.89
CA ALA A 496 -6.40 -28.85 -8.96
C ALA A 496 -7.40 -30.03 -9.09
N VAL A 497 -6.97 -31.26 -8.82
CA VAL A 497 -7.85 -32.45 -8.81
C VAL A 497 -8.53 -32.72 -7.46
N GLY A 498 -8.33 -31.85 -6.45
CA GLY A 498 -8.92 -31.99 -5.11
C GLY A 498 -8.26 -33.03 -4.20
N ARG A 499 -7.07 -33.52 -4.55
CA ARG A 499 -6.26 -34.45 -3.74
C ARG A 499 -5.38 -33.70 -2.74
N PHE A 500 -6.03 -32.92 -1.88
CA PHE A 500 -5.36 -32.01 -0.96
C PHE A 500 -4.51 -32.72 0.10
N GLU A 501 -4.96 -33.87 0.62
CA GLU A 501 -4.21 -34.64 1.62
C GLU A 501 -2.86 -35.15 1.07
N ASP A 502 -2.85 -35.60 -0.19
CA ASP A 502 -1.62 -36.03 -0.87
C ASP A 502 -0.66 -34.86 -1.09
N SER A 503 -1.19 -33.69 -1.47
CA SER A 503 -0.42 -32.45 -1.60
C SER A 503 0.25 -32.05 -0.28
N ILE A 504 -0.48 -32.15 0.83
CA ILE A 504 0.02 -31.92 2.20
C ILE A 504 1.11 -32.93 2.58
N ALA A 505 0.89 -34.22 2.31
CA ALA A 505 1.86 -35.27 2.62
C ALA A 505 3.17 -35.05 1.86
N MET A 506 3.08 -34.78 0.56
CA MET A 506 4.22 -34.50 -0.30
C MET A 506 5.01 -33.26 0.13
N PHE A 507 4.32 -32.18 0.51
CA PHE A 507 4.99 -31.00 1.06
C PHE A 507 5.75 -31.33 2.34
N LYS A 508 5.15 -32.07 3.29
CA LYS A 508 5.81 -32.43 4.56
C LYS A 508 7.03 -33.34 4.38
N GLU A 509 6.95 -34.27 3.45
CA GLU A 509 8.06 -35.17 3.10
C GLU A 509 9.26 -34.41 2.56
N ARG A 510 9.02 -33.40 1.70
CA ARG A 510 10.06 -32.63 1.02
C ARG A 510 10.44 -31.31 1.72
N ALA A 511 9.68 -30.87 2.72
CA ALA A 511 9.95 -29.64 3.48
C ALA A 511 11.31 -29.63 4.20
N HIS A 512 11.88 -30.82 4.45
CA HIS A 512 13.14 -30.98 5.19
C HIS A 512 14.38 -30.98 4.29
N SER A 513 14.24 -31.09 2.95
CA SER A 513 15.37 -31.27 2.04
C SER A 513 15.85 -30.00 1.32
N GLU A 514 15.07 -28.91 1.28
CA GLU A 514 15.40 -27.75 0.44
C GLU A 514 15.16 -26.42 1.15
N GLN A 515 16.24 -25.84 1.69
CA GLN A 515 16.18 -24.59 2.44
C GLN A 515 16.18 -23.33 1.56
N ARG A 516 16.14 -23.43 0.21
CA ARG A 516 16.32 -22.27 -0.68
C ARG A 516 15.60 -22.27 -2.04
N VAL A 517 14.76 -23.26 -2.39
CA VAL A 517 14.28 -23.39 -3.78
C VAL A 517 12.75 -23.42 -3.87
N SER A 518 12.19 -22.36 -4.45
CA SER A 518 10.76 -22.12 -4.78
C SER A 518 9.82 -21.82 -3.60
N PHE A 519 9.19 -20.65 -3.65
CA PHE A 519 8.14 -20.22 -2.71
C PHE A 519 6.75 -20.81 -3.04
N LEU A 520 6.56 -21.29 -4.27
CA LEU A 520 5.28 -21.76 -4.77
C LEU A 520 4.75 -23.01 -4.06
N PRO A 521 5.58 -24.02 -3.70
CA PRO A 521 5.14 -25.13 -2.85
C PRO A 521 4.51 -24.70 -1.52
N SER A 522 5.03 -23.63 -0.89
CA SER A 522 4.48 -23.11 0.36
C SER A 522 3.09 -22.49 0.19
N ALA A 523 2.84 -21.78 -0.92
CA ALA A 523 1.52 -21.27 -1.25
C ALA A 523 0.53 -22.40 -1.57
N GLN A 524 0.98 -23.44 -2.27
CA GLN A 524 0.17 -24.63 -2.57
C GLN A 524 -0.18 -25.44 -1.32
N TYR A 525 0.72 -25.49 -0.32
CA TYR A 525 0.42 -26.11 0.96
C TYR A 525 -0.71 -25.38 1.71
N ALA A 526 -0.69 -24.05 1.73
CA ALA A 526 -1.78 -23.27 2.29
C ALA A 526 -3.11 -23.56 1.58
N LEU A 527 -3.09 -23.62 0.25
CA LEU A 527 -4.27 -23.96 -0.55
C LEU A 527 -4.78 -25.37 -0.26
N ALA A 528 -3.89 -26.34 -0.06
CA ALA A 528 -4.27 -27.71 0.29
C ALA A 528 -4.93 -27.79 1.68
N LEU A 529 -4.41 -27.05 2.67
CA LEU A 529 -5.04 -26.92 4.00
C LEU A 529 -6.46 -26.33 3.90
N LEU A 530 -6.67 -25.36 3.01
CA LEU A 530 -8.01 -24.84 2.73
C LEU A 530 -8.93 -25.90 2.14
N GLY A 531 -8.41 -26.68 1.18
CA GLY A 531 -9.16 -27.72 0.51
C GLY A 531 -9.70 -28.81 1.44
N ILE A 532 -9.00 -29.11 2.54
CA ILE A 532 -9.45 -30.06 3.58
C ILE A 532 -10.27 -29.40 4.70
N GLY A 533 -10.52 -28.09 4.64
CA GLY A 533 -11.30 -27.36 5.65
C GLY A 533 -10.51 -26.85 6.86
N GLU A 534 -9.18 -26.98 6.87
CA GLU A 534 -8.30 -26.51 7.95
C GLU A 534 -7.99 -25.00 7.84
N HIS A 535 -9.04 -24.18 7.84
CA HIS A 535 -8.97 -22.74 7.57
C HIS A 535 -8.01 -21.98 8.52
N ALA A 536 -8.04 -22.31 9.81
CA ALA A 536 -7.18 -21.67 10.79
C ALA A 536 -5.69 -22.01 10.57
N ALA A 537 -5.39 -23.27 10.24
CA ALA A 537 -4.03 -23.69 9.92
C ALA A 537 -3.53 -23.04 8.62
N ALA A 538 -4.39 -22.96 7.60
CA ALA A 538 -4.08 -22.29 6.33
C ALA A 538 -3.80 -20.80 6.54
N LEU A 539 -4.60 -20.12 7.37
CA LEU A 539 -4.39 -18.71 7.70
C LEU A 539 -3.07 -18.51 8.45
N ASN A 540 -2.83 -19.28 9.52
CA ASN A 540 -1.60 -19.18 10.31
C ASN A 540 -0.35 -19.50 9.48
N TRP A 541 -0.45 -20.43 8.53
CA TRP A 541 0.63 -20.71 7.59
C TRP A 541 0.87 -19.53 6.64
N SER A 542 -0.20 -18.99 6.05
CA SER A 542 -0.10 -17.87 5.11
C SER A 542 0.45 -16.61 5.78
N LEU A 543 0.02 -16.32 7.02
CA LEU A 543 0.53 -15.20 7.82
C LEU A 543 2.01 -15.38 8.17
N ARG A 544 2.42 -16.56 8.64
CA ARG A 544 3.84 -16.85 8.90
C ARG A 544 4.69 -16.75 7.63
N ALA A 545 4.23 -17.32 6.53
CA ALA A 545 4.93 -17.26 5.25
C ALA A 545 5.02 -15.81 4.73
N TYR A 546 4.00 -14.99 4.98
CA TYR A 546 4.00 -13.56 4.69
C TYR A 546 5.00 -12.81 5.58
N ASP A 547 4.99 -13.05 6.89
CA ASP A 547 5.91 -12.42 7.84
C ASP A 547 7.37 -12.81 7.56
N GLU A 548 7.63 -14.08 7.24
CA GLU A 548 8.96 -14.55 6.83
C GLU A 548 9.41 -13.85 5.53
N ALA A 549 8.54 -13.79 4.52
CA ALA A 549 8.84 -13.14 3.26
C ALA A 549 9.02 -11.61 3.41
N ARG A 550 8.28 -11.00 4.33
CA ARG A 550 8.42 -9.59 4.72
C ARG A 550 9.77 -9.36 5.39
N ALA A 551 10.16 -10.25 6.32
CA ALA A 551 11.42 -10.17 7.05
C ALA A 551 12.65 -10.42 6.17
N THR A 552 12.53 -11.21 5.09
CA THR A 552 13.60 -11.43 4.10
C THR A 552 13.52 -10.51 2.89
N LEU A 553 12.46 -9.72 2.75
CA LEU A 553 12.14 -8.90 1.57
C LEU A 553 12.13 -9.73 0.27
N ASP A 554 11.56 -10.93 0.34
CA ASP A 554 11.41 -11.86 -0.79
C ASP A 554 10.08 -11.56 -1.53
N LEU A 555 10.17 -10.66 -2.52
CA LEU A 555 9.01 -10.09 -3.23
C LEU A 555 8.21 -11.11 -4.05
N PRO A 556 8.84 -12.05 -4.78
CA PRO A 556 8.12 -13.16 -5.39
C PRO A 556 7.31 -13.99 -4.37
N ARG A 557 7.90 -14.25 -3.19
CA ARG A 557 7.23 -14.98 -2.11
C ARG A 557 6.04 -14.19 -1.53
N LEU A 558 6.16 -12.87 -1.36
CA LEU A 558 5.07 -12.00 -0.89
C LEU A 558 3.89 -11.95 -1.86
N ALA A 559 4.15 -11.86 -3.16
CA ALA A 559 3.09 -11.85 -4.17
C ALA A 559 2.25 -13.15 -4.11
N SER A 560 2.92 -14.29 -3.92
CA SER A 560 2.27 -15.60 -3.84
C SER A 560 1.43 -15.82 -2.57
N THR A 561 1.92 -15.36 -1.41
CA THR A 561 1.21 -15.50 -0.13
C THR A 561 0.00 -14.57 -0.06
N ALA A 562 0.11 -13.36 -0.64
CA ALA A 562 -1.00 -12.41 -0.74
C ALA A 562 -2.14 -12.89 -1.66
N THR A 563 -1.86 -13.76 -2.65
CA THR A 563 -2.87 -14.32 -3.56
C THR A 563 -3.65 -15.53 -3.01
N SER A 564 -3.30 -16.03 -1.81
CA SER A 564 -4.03 -17.12 -1.16
C SER A 564 -5.50 -16.72 -0.85
N PRO A 565 -6.51 -17.59 -1.07
CA PRO A 565 -7.94 -17.25 -0.95
C PRO A 565 -8.37 -16.64 0.40
N HIS A 566 -7.60 -16.82 1.47
CA HIS A 566 -7.91 -16.30 2.79
C HIS A 566 -7.61 -14.81 2.99
N SER A 567 -6.59 -14.22 2.35
CA SER A 567 -6.32 -12.78 2.46
C SER A 567 -7.52 -11.96 1.94
N ARG A 568 -8.18 -12.46 0.88
CA ARG A 568 -9.34 -11.82 0.26
C ARG A 568 -10.67 -12.14 0.94
N CYS A 569 -10.81 -13.31 1.56
CA CYS A 569 -12.03 -13.66 2.32
C CYS A 569 -12.11 -12.97 3.69
N SER A 570 -10.98 -12.73 4.36
CA SER A 570 -10.94 -12.02 5.64
C SER A 570 -11.55 -10.60 5.55
N ALA A 571 -11.26 -9.88 4.46
CA ALA A 571 -11.82 -8.54 4.19
C ALA A 571 -13.35 -8.53 3.99
N ARG A 572 -13.97 -9.66 3.67
CA ARG A 572 -15.43 -9.78 3.48
C ARG A 572 -16.17 -10.30 4.71
N VAL A 573 -15.55 -11.20 5.48
CA VAL A 573 -16.19 -11.80 6.66
C VAL A 573 -16.20 -10.84 7.86
N THR A 574 -15.24 -9.91 7.96
CA THR A 574 -15.28 -8.84 8.99
C THR A 574 -16.39 -7.79 8.76
N MET A 575 -16.99 -7.72 7.57
CA MET A 575 -18.10 -6.80 7.28
C MET A 575 -19.50 -7.35 7.57
N SER A 576 -19.67 -8.61 7.95
CA SER A 576 -21.00 -9.20 8.23
C SER A 576 -21.19 -9.73 9.66
N GLY A 577 -20.29 -9.40 10.59
CA GLY A 577 -20.32 -9.89 11.97
C GLY A 577 -21.08 -9.02 12.97
N GLN A 578 -22.35 -8.68 12.72
CA GLN A 578 -23.27 -8.22 13.76
C GLN A 578 -24.67 -8.80 13.58
N THR A 579 -24.98 -9.87 14.31
CA THR A 579 -26.05 -9.97 15.33
C THR A 579 -26.31 -11.44 15.63
N GLY A 580 -26.23 -11.81 16.90
CA GLY A 580 -26.60 -13.13 17.38
C GLY A 580 -28.10 -13.22 17.68
N SER A 581 -28.70 -14.37 17.41
CA SER A 581 -29.65 -14.99 18.34
C SER A 581 -29.77 -16.48 18.04
N SER A 582 -29.77 -17.27 19.11
CA SER A 582 -29.75 -18.73 19.15
C SER A 582 -31.15 -19.35 19.00
N ARG A 583 -31.33 -20.30 18.08
CA ARG A 583 -32.31 -21.42 18.17
C ARG A 583 -31.84 -22.65 17.35
N PRO A 584 -32.14 -23.89 17.77
CA PRO A 584 -31.68 -25.10 17.09
C PRO A 584 -32.74 -25.79 16.20
N TYR A 585 -32.24 -26.63 15.27
CA TYR A 585 -32.87 -27.68 14.45
C TYR A 585 -33.71 -27.31 13.20
N SER A 586 -33.21 -27.63 11.98
CA SER A 586 -33.55 -28.86 11.20
C SER A 586 -33.45 -28.73 9.65
N ARG A 587 -32.79 -29.75 9.05
CA ARG A 587 -32.73 -30.22 7.63
C ARG A 587 -31.99 -29.44 6.52
N PRO A 588 -31.41 -30.15 5.52
CA PRO A 588 -30.46 -29.59 4.55
C PRO A 588 -31.16 -29.19 3.23
N GLU A 589 -31.04 -27.93 2.84
CA GLU A 589 -31.29 -27.48 1.48
C GLU A 589 -29.96 -27.29 0.72
N ARG A 590 -30.01 -27.63 -0.57
CA ARG A 590 -28.88 -27.67 -1.51
C ARG A 590 -28.20 -26.30 -1.62
N THR A 591 -26.91 -26.25 -1.32
CA THR A 591 -26.01 -25.15 -1.67
C THR A 591 -25.70 -25.17 -3.18
N PRO A 592 -25.66 -24.00 -3.86
CA PRO A 592 -25.17 -23.91 -5.24
C PRO A 592 -23.64 -23.96 -5.28
N PRO A 593 -23.00 -24.37 -6.40
CA PRO A 593 -21.56 -24.57 -6.45
C PRO A 593 -20.79 -23.24 -6.47
N LEU A 594 -19.83 -23.12 -5.54
CA LEU A 594 -18.83 -22.06 -5.40
C LEU A 594 -17.74 -22.07 -6.51
N CYS A 595 -17.82 -22.96 -7.51
CA CYS A 595 -16.77 -23.17 -8.50
C CYS A 595 -16.48 -21.95 -9.40
N GLY A 596 -17.46 -21.07 -9.65
CA GLY A 596 -17.27 -19.97 -10.62
C GLY A 596 -16.38 -18.81 -10.16
N SER A 597 -16.12 -18.63 -8.86
CA SER A 597 -15.29 -17.51 -8.37
C SER A 597 -13.81 -17.86 -8.21
N ILE A 598 -13.46 -19.14 -8.18
CA ILE A 598 -12.09 -19.62 -7.98
C ILE A 598 -11.28 -19.51 -9.28
N GLU A 599 -11.89 -19.85 -10.43
CA GLU A 599 -11.25 -19.75 -11.76
C GLU A 599 -10.82 -18.32 -12.13
N SER A 600 -11.65 -17.32 -11.80
CA SER A 600 -11.33 -15.90 -12.04
C SER A 600 -10.19 -15.38 -11.16
N GLN A 601 -9.96 -15.98 -9.99
CA GLN A 601 -9.02 -15.50 -8.98
C GLN A 601 -7.62 -16.13 -9.16
N PHE A 602 -7.57 -17.38 -9.62
CA PHE A 602 -6.34 -18.09 -9.98
C PHE A 602 -5.62 -17.44 -11.19
N CYS A 603 -6.38 -16.92 -12.16
CA CYS A 603 -5.81 -16.17 -13.28
C CYS A 603 -5.11 -14.86 -12.86
N THR A 604 -5.48 -14.27 -11.71
CA THR A 604 -4.90 -12.98 -11.27
C THR A 604 -3.51 -13.15 -10.65
N SER A 605 -3.20 -14.29 -10.03
CA SER A 605 -1.86 -14.59 -9.49
C SER A 605 -0.82 -14.90 -10.58
N LEU A 606 -1.28 -15.18 -11.81
CA LEU A 606 -0.45 -15.45 -12.98
C LEU A 606 -0.50 -14.31 -14.02
N GLY A 607 -1.12 -13.16 -13.72
CA GLY A 607 -1.16 -12.01 -14.65
C GLY A 607 -2.19 -12.11 -15.80
N CYS A 608 -3.06 -13.12 -15.82
CA CYS A 608 -4.05 -13.35 -16.88
C CYS A 608 -5.38 -12.59 -16.67
N SER A 609 -5.41 -11.27 -16.82
CA SER A 609 -6.67 -10.49 -16.73
C SER A 609 -7.59 -10.63 -17.97
N ARG A 610 -7.05 -11.02 -19.14
CA ARG A 610 -7.80 -11.07 -20.42
C ARG A 610 -8.73 -12.28 -20.59
N TYR A 611 -8.54 -13.38 -19.85
CA TYR A 611 -9.29 -14.64 -20.08
C TYR A 611 -10.70 -14.68 -19.47
N SER A 612 -10.99 -13.86 -18.45
CA SER A 612 -12.33 -13.82 -17.80
C SER A 612 -13.46 -13.35 -18.74
N ALA A 613 -13.11 -12.61 -19.80
CA ALA A 613 -14.08 -12.14 -20.79
C ALA A 613 -14.49 -13.21 -21.81
N ALA A 614 -13.61 -14.16 -22.14
CA ALA A 614 -13.88 -15.19 -23.15
C ALA A 614 -14.82 -16.29 -22.62
N ILE A 615 -14.64 -16.74 -21.36
CA ILE A 615 -15.44 -17.82 -20.76
C ILE A 615 -16.92 -17.41 -20.57
N LYS A 616 -17.21 -16.12 -20.40
CA LYS A 616 -18.60 -15.63 -20.27
C LYS A 616 -19.43 -15.68 -21.56
N THR A 617 -18.82 -15.89 -22.73
CA THR A 617 -19.53 -15.86 -24.01
C THR A 617 -19.94 -17.22 -24.58
N SER A 618 -19.49 -18.35 -24.02
CA SER A 618 -19.83 -19.69 -24.53
C SER A 618 -20.97 -20.41 -23.81
N ALA A 619 -21.51 -19.86 -22.71
CA ALA A 619 -22.57 -20.48 -21.92
C ALA A 619 -23.92 -19.74 -22.04
N ARG A 620 -24.60 -19.87 -23.19
CA ARG A 620 -26.06 -19.68 -23.28
C ARG A 620 -26.67 -20.77 -24.16
N PRO A 621 -27.57 -21.63 -23.63
CA PRO A 621 -28.40 -22.46 -24.47
C PRO A 621 -29.54 -21.63 -25.07
N THR A 622 -29.69 -21.69 -26.38
CA THR A 622 -30.85 -21.20 -27.13
C THR A 622 -32.09 -22.08 -26.88
N PRO A 623 -33.28 -21.53 -26.65
CA PRO A 623 -34.53 -22.28 -26.78
C PRO A 623 -35.15 -22.03 -28.15
N GLU A 624 -35.29 -23.10 -28.94
CA GLU A 624 -36.07 -23.12 -30.18
C GLU A 624 -37.46 -23.74 -29.92
N LYS A 625 -38.49 -23.14 -30.54
CA LYS A 625 -39.81 -23.67 -30.92
C LYS A 625 -40.90 -23.85 -29.84
N GLN A 626 -41.85 -22.91 -29.86
CA GLN A 626 -43.29 -23.22 -30.00
C GLN A 626 -43.99 -22.08 -30.77
N SER A 627 -44.80 -22.46 -31.75
CA SER A 627 -45.40 -21.61 -32.80
C SER A 627 -46.93 -21.67 -32.79
N HIS A 628 -47.56 -20.58 -33.30
CA HIS A 628 -48.97 -20.37 -33.71
C HIS A 628 -49.99 -20.14 -32.58
N TRP A 629 -50.82 -19.09 -32.54
CA TRP A 629 -51.74 -18.47 -33.53
C TRP A 629 -51.88 -16.93 -33.29
N ALA A 630 -51.69 -16.03 -34.27
CA ALA A 630 -52.64 -15.47 -35.26
C ALA A 630 -53.68 -14.43 -34.75
N ARG A 631 -53.51 -13.14 -35.15
CA ARG A 631 -54.49 -12.20 -35.78
C ARG A 631 -53.90 -10.77 -35.91
N GLY A 632 -53.85 -10.20 -37.12
CA GLY A 632 -53.63 -8.75 -37.40
C GLY A 632 -54.96 -8.01 -37.65
N PRO A 633 -55.03 -6.88 -38.41
CA PRO A 633 -53.98 -5.90 -38.80
C PRO A 633 -54.39 -4.39 -38.78
N ALA A 634 -53.39 -3.50 -38.97
CA ALA A 634 -53.40 -2.19 -39.71
C ALA A 634 -53.94 -0.87 -39.05
N PRO A 635 -53.72 0.36 -39.61
CA PRO A 635 -52.41 1.06 -39.75
C PRO A 635 -52.43 2.63 -39.62
N THR A 636 -51.23 3.25 -39.70
CA THR A 636 -50.85 4.63 -40.24
C THR A 636 -50.92 5.90 -39.32
N PRO A 637 -50.31 7.06 -39.69
CA PRO A 637 -48.93 7.46 -39.33
C PRO A 637 -48.76 8.94 -38.84
N GLY A 638 -47.58 9.34 -38.35
CA GLY A 638 -47.33 10.76 -38.03
C GLY A 638 -45.91 11.12 -37.57
N SER A 639 -45.14 11.68 -38.50
CA SER A 639 -43.84 12.37 -38.42
C SER A 639 -43.49 13.17 -37.14
N HIS A 640 -42.25 13.05 -36.64
CA HIS A 640 -41.15 13.99 -36.95
C HIS A 640 -39.79 13.64 -36.29
N ARG A 641 -38.79 13.40 -37.17
CA ARG A 641 -37.41 13.92 -37.20
C ARG A 641 -36.41 13.71 -36.04
N ARG A 642 -35.31 13.04 -36.45
CA ARG A 642 -33.86 13.36 -36.33
C ARG A 642 -33.06 12.74 -35.17
N GLY A 643 -32.03 11.98 -35.57
CA GLY A 643 -30.73 11.97 -34.91
C GLY A 643 -29.93 10.68 -35.09
N TYR A 644 -28.90 10.72 -35.96
CA TYR A 644 -27.59 10.00 -35.96
C TYR A 644 -27.55 8.49 -35.59
N ARG A 645 -26.86 7.57 -36.29
CA ARG A 645 -25.46 7.56 -36.77
C ARG A 645 -25.24 6.23 -37.52
N ALA A 646 -24.39 6.22 -38.56
CA ALA A 646 -23.30 5.24 -38.78
C ALA A 646 -22.90 5.21 -40.27
N ILE A 647 -21.77 5.84 -40.56
CA ILE A 647 -21.02 5.67 -41.81
C ILE A 647 -19.87 4.71 -41.49
N CYS A 648 -19.80 3.62 -42.25
CA CYS A 648 -18.61 2.80 -42.40
C CYS A 648 -17.57 3.51 -43.28
N SER A 649 -16.30 3.20 -43.01
CA SER A 649 -15.15 3.20 -43.92
C SER A 649 -14.06 4.27 -43.71
N ARG A 650 -12.82 3.73 -43.81
CA ARG A 650 -11.52 4.35 -44.10
C ARG A 650 -10.81 5.09 -42.95
N LEU A 651 -9.63 4.58 -42.57
CA LEU A 651 -8.36 5.08 -43.12
C LEU A 651 -7.16 4.28 -42.54
N GLN A 652 -6.64 3.35 -43.35
CA GLN A 652 -5.20 3.14 -43.47
C GLN A 652 -4.63 4.30 -44.31
N ASP A 653 -3.33 4.54 -44.14
CA ASP A 653 -2.47 5.53 -44.80
C ASP A 653 -2.52 6.97 -44.28
N ASN A 654 -1.54 7.30 -43.43
CA ASN A 654 -0.57 8.34 -43.79
C ASN A 654 0.72 8.21 -42.98
N ARG A 655 1.73 7.61 -43.62
CA ARG A 655 3.15 7.76 -43.28
C ARG A 655 3.69 8.89 -44.18
N LYS A 656 4.45 9.81 -43.59
CA LYS A 656 5.25 10.91 -44.19
C LYS A 656 4.55 12.28 -44.30
N ARG A 657 4.87 13.19 -43.36
CA ARG A 657 5.72 14.38 -43.58
C ARG A 657 5.75 15.27 -42.32
N LEU A 658 6.99 15.62 -41.94
CA LEU A 658 7.47 16.47 -40.84
C LEU A 658 7.75 15.75 -39.52
#